data_AF-A0AA85G548-F1
#
_entry.id   AF-A0AA85G548-F1
#
_cell.length_a   1.000
_cell.length_b   1.000
_cell.length_c   1.000
_cell.angle_alpha   90.00
_cell.angle_beta   90.00
_cell.angle_gamma   90.00
#
_symmetry.space_group_name_H-M   'P 1'
#
loop_
_entity.id
_entity.type
_entity.pdbx_description
1 polymer ?
#
loop_
_entity_poly.entity_id
_entity_poly.type
_entity_poly.pdbx_seq_one_letter_code
_entity_poly.pdbx_strand_id
1 'polypeptide(L)'
;MASSELDENWSLFRNDLTEAPTRVQWIVSSTSPGSFIGYDGRQIPYTGIETLKKELAGVEAELGILPNCNGIQNPLSRQLVNIPNTNLIDLVWDSMSELQIENVSRPIRSSNPLLSIPVSFSGSSWQQKIDRVRNMMKAKGAELLVLYALDEIAWLFNLRGNDILYNPVFYAYAIVSLNKIDLFLNSKTVDQTSRLEDYLSDKQYLVEIHSYSEFFNYLETAVHNSPEKHSPQQPSRVWLDLSASYAIVSKIPENQRLFHISPVAEMKSIKSLSELNGIREIHITDSLVLCDFLAWLEGEANQINDNSCCKQSHDYKPIKPNAENGAGLPVIKPPLVLTEASTAQYLDALRSQAKDFFSLSFSTISCADANGAIIHYHPVEGQDAPITNTSIYLVDSGGQYMTGTTDVTRTIHLGESTLEQNNCYTSVLKAHIALAMQIFPSNTPGSRLDIISRRIMWQFHGNYAHGTGHGVGAFLNVHEGPIGLSSSRINAYTRMGIVEPGLQENMVVTIEPGYYWSDHFGIRLENVVFVVPVETKDFLSSDSNSCTASNFTGHRSFQFSPNTDNTKWLSFEPVTLVPFQRKFINSDMLTTDELNWLDNYHKTIRQVLCNRIYQEVNIELSINDGNDDQEIMLSNMSMLSSSRKRCLQWILSQTESFL
;
A
#
# COMPACT_ATOMS: atom_id res chain seq x y z
N MET A 1 11.15 12.55 14.22
CA MET A 1 11.41 12.80 12.79
C MET A 1 11.34 14.29 12.47
N ALA A 2 10.17 14.93 12.35
CA ALA A 2 10.14 16.37 11.99
C ALA A 2 10.98 17.26 12.94
N SER A 3 10.85 17.10 14.26
CA SER A 3 11.66 17.86 15.23
C SER A 3 13.17 17.54 15.22
N SER A 4 13.59 16.43 14.59
CA SER A 4 15.00 16.05 14.49
C SER A 4 15.63 16.46 13.15
N GLU A 5 14.83 16.70 12.11
CA GLU A 5 15.28 17.12 10.78
C GLU A 5 15.25 18.64 10.59
N LEU A 6 14.33 19.33 11.27
CA LEU A 6 14.13 20.77 11.14
C LEU A 6 15.05 21.54 12.10
N ASP A 7 15.70 22.59 11.60
CA ASP A 7 16.49 23.52 12.41
C ASP A 7 15.61 24.59 13.09
N GLU A 8 16.25 25.54 13.79
CA GLU A 8 15.58 26.61 14.53
C GLU A 8 14.78 27.61 13.68
N ASN A 9 14.92 27.57 12.34
CA ASN A 9 14.18 28.45 11.43
C ASN A 9 12.73 27.96 11.19
N TRP A 10 12.40 26.75 11.62
CA TRP A 10 11.11 26.13 11.34
C TRP A 10 10.21 26.06 12.58
N SER A 11 8.90 26.23 12.36
CA SER A 11 7.86 25.99 13.37
C SER A 11 7.06 24.74 13.00
N LEU A 12 7.06 23.74 13.88
CA LEU A 12 6.32 22.49 13.67
C LEU A 12 4.87 22.60 14.18
N PHE A 13 3.90 22.46 13.28
CA PHE A 13 2.48 22.35 13.62
C PHE A 13 2.00 20.92 13.41
N ARG A 14 1.44 20.30 14.46
CA ARG A 14 0.93 18.92 14.40
C ARG A 14 -0.57 18.90 14.14
N ASN A 15 -0.99 18.17 13.10
CA ASN A 15 -2.39 18.11 12.67
C ASN A 15 -3.31 17.31 13.62
N ASP A 16 -2.76 16.56 14.58
CA ASP A 16 -3.50 15.76 15.56
C ASP A 16 -3.86 16.55 16.84
N LEU A 17 -3.28 17.74 17.04
CA LEU A 17 -3.55 18.59 18.20
C LEU A 17 -4.66 19.59 17.87
N THR A 18 -5.72 19.62 18.68
CA THR A 18 -6.84 20.56 18.51
C THR A 18 -6.45 22.02 18.67
N GLU A 19 -5.31 22.29 19.33
CA GLU A 19 -4.78 23.64 19.56
C GLU A 19 -3.94 24.17 18.38
N ALA A 20 -3.49 23.30 17.47
CA ALA A 20 -2.70 23.72 16.33
C ALA A 20 -3.58 24.51 15.34
N PRO A 21 -3.13 25.68 14.84
CA PRO A 21 -3.89 26.44 13.86
C PRO A 21 -4.02 25.63 12.57
N THR A 22 -5.19 25.69 11.93
CA THR A 22 -5.32 25.22 10.55
C THR A 22 -4.41 26.03 9.63
N ARG A 23 -4.06 25.49 8.45
CA ARG A 23 -3.22 26.21 7.47
C ARG A 23 -3.76 27.60 7.17
N VAL A 24 -5.09 27.73 7.05
CA VAL A 24 -5.75 29.01 6.80
C VAL A 24 -5.65 29.96 8.00
N GLN A 25 -5.92 29.48 9.21
CA GLN A 25 -5.78 30.29 10.43
C GLN A 25 -4.35 30.83 10.55
N TRP A 26 -3.35 29.99 10.26
CA TRP A 26 -1.95 30.38 10.24
C TRP A 26 -1.63 31.40 9.15
N ILE A 27 -2.14 31.22 7.91
CA ILE A 27 -1.97 32.21 6.83
C ILE A 27 -2.55 33.57 7.26
N VAL A 28 -3.75 33.58 7.82
CA VAL A 28 -4.44 34.82 8.21
C VAL A 28 -3.72 35.52 9.36
N SER A 29 -3.21 34.77 10.35
CA SER A 29 -2.47 35.35 11.48
C SER A 29 -1.05 35.81 11.09
N SER A 30 -0.44 35.17 10.09
CA SER A 30 0.96 35.40 9.71
C SER A 30 1.16 36.38 8.55
N THR A 31 0.08 36.86 7.92
CA THR A 31 0.15 37.77 6.77
C THR A 31 -0.76 38.97 6.94
N SER A 32 -0.42 40.10 6.31
CA SER A 32 -1.27 41.30 6.32
C SER A 32 -2.52 41.09 5.44
N PRO A 33 -3.65 41.78 5.73
CA PRO A 33 -4.79 41.84 4.80
C PRO A 33 -4.37 42.28 3.38
N GLY A 34 -4.96 41.67 2.35
CA GLY A 34 -4.65 41.94 0.94
C GLY A 34 -3.37 41.27 0.42
N SER A 35 -2.70 40.44 1.21
CA SER A 35 -1.47 39.74 0.79
C SER A 35 -1.72 38.70 -0.32
N PHE A 36 -0.69 38.48 -1.14
CA PHE A 36 -0.66 37.41 -2.15
C PHE A 36 0.02 36.16 -1.59
N ILE A 37 -0.63 35.01 -1.76
CA ILE A 37 -0.14 33.71 -1.30
C ILE A 37 0.15 32.84 -2.53
N GLY A 38 1.43 32.66 -2.84
CA GLY A 38 1.88 31.90 -4.01
C GLY A 38 1.79 30.38 -3.83
N TYR A 39 1.45 29.66 -4.89
CA TYR A 39 1.52 28.19 -4.92
C TYR A 39 1.95 27.67 -6.30
N ASP A 40 2.61 26.51 -6.35
CA ASP A 40 2.91 25.80 -7.60
C ASP A 40 1.72 24.91 -7.98
N GLY A 41 0.99 25.31 -9.02
CA GLY A 41 -0.19 24.59 -9.50
C GLY A 41 0.08 23.18 -10.02
N ARG A 42 1.34 22.79 -10.28
CA ARG A 42 1.69 21.42 -10.67
C ARG A 42 1.80 20.48 -9.46
N GLN A 43 2.06 21.02 -8.26
CA GLN A 43 2.31 20.23 -7.03
C GLN A 43 1.09 20.14 -6.10
N ILE A 44 0.03 20.91 -6.36
CA ILE A 44 -1.18 20.91 -5.54
C ILE A 44 -2.40 20.47 -6.35
N PRO A 45 -3.25 19.57 -5.81
CA PRO A 45 -4.51 19.21 -6.43
C PRO A 45 -5.43 20.43 -6.59
N TYR A 46 -6.18 20.48 -7.69
CA TYR A 46 -7.17 21.54 -7.92
C TYR A 46 -8.17 21.66 -6.76
N THR A 47 -8.67 20.52 -6.29
CA THR A 47 -9.63 20.44 -5.18
C THR A 47 -9.03 20.89 -3.85
N GLY A 48 -7.72 20.72 -3.66
CA GLY A 48 -6.99 21.26 -2.52
C GLY A 48 -6.99 22.78 -2.50
N ILE A 49 -6.74 23.42 -3.65
CA ILE A 49 -6.81 24.88 -3.79
C ILE A 49 -8.24 25.40 -3.60
N GLU A 50 -9.24 24.75 -4.18
CA GLU A 50 -10.64 25.18 -4.00
C GLU A 50 -11.11 25.06 -2.54
N THR A 51 -10.63 24.03 -1.83
CA THR A 51 -10.88 23.89 -0.39
C THR A 51 -10.20 25.02 0.39
N LEU A 52 -8.92 25.27 0.11
CA LEU A 52 -8.15 26.35 0.75
C LEU A 52 -8.78 27.73 0.52
N LYS A 53 -9.32 28.00 -0.67
CA LYS A 53 -10.07 29.24 -0.97
C LYS A 53 -11.32 29.39 -0.11
N LYS A 54 -12.12 28.31 0.02
CA LYS A 54 -13.35 28.33 0.82
C LYS A 54 -13.07 28.51 2.31
N GLU A 55 -12.08 27.78 2.82
CA GLU A 55 -11.63 27.91 4.21
C GLU A 55 -11.10 29.32 4.49
N LEU A 56 -10.27 29.87 3.59
CA LEU A 56 -9.75 31.25 3.69
C LEU A 56 -10.86 32.29 3.72
N ALA A 57 -11.83 32.19 2.81
CA ALA A 57 -12.99 33.08 2.82
C ALA A 57 -13.80 32.98 4.12
N GLY A 58 -13.93 31.79 4.69
CA GLY A 58 -14.63 31.57 5.97
C GLY A 58 -13.93 32.27 7.14
N VAL A 59 -12.63 32.07 7.29
CA VAL A 59 -11.83 32.70 8.37
C VAL A 59 -11.74 34.22 8.17
N GLU A 60 -11.61 34.70 6.93
CA GLU A 60 -11.60 36.15 6.66
C GLU A 60 -12.96 36.80 6.98
N ALA A 61 -14.06 36.10 6.75
CA ALA A 61 -15.40 36.60 7.09
C ALA A 61 -15.59 36.80 8.60
N GLU A 62 -14.99 35.95 9.44
CA GLU A 62 -14.99 36.12 10.91
C GLU A 62 -14.27 37.41 11.35
N LEU A 63 -13.33 37.89 10.53
CA LEU A 63 -12.62 39.16 10.74
C LEU A 63 -13.31 40.36 10.05
N GLY A 64 -14.50 40.16 9.49
CA GLY A 64 -15.24 41.20 8.75
C GLY A 64 -14.69 41.47 7.35
N ILE A 65 -13.81 40.62 6.83
CA ILE A 65 -13.25 40.72 5.47
C ILE A 65 -14.02 39.78 4.56
N LEU A 66 -15.01 40.30 3.83
CA LEU A 66 -15.72 39.52 2.83
C LEU A 66 -15.01 39.62 1.47
N PRO A 67 -14.73 38.50 0.77
CA PRO A 67 -13.89 38.50 -0.44
C PRO A 67 -14.53 39.25 -1.63
N ASN A 68 -15.86 39.23 -1.74
CA ASN A 68 -16.61 39.91 -2.78
C ASN A 68 -17.84 40.62 -2.20
N CYS A 69 -18.01 41.91 -2.53
CA CYS A 69 -19.24 42.65 -2.27
C CYS A 69 -19.71 43.29 -3.59
N ASN A 70 -20.90 42.92 -4.07
CA ASN A 70 -21.48 43.43 -5.32
C ASN A 70 -20.59 43.31 -6.57
N GLY A 71 -19.80 42.24 -6.67
CA GLY A 71 -18.90 42.00 -7.81
C GLY A 71 -17.58 42.79 -7.76
N ILE A 72 -17.33 43.55 -6.70
CA ILE A 72 -16.04 44.21 -6.46
C ILE A 72 -15.25 43.34 -5.49
N GLN A 73 -14.05 42.95 -5.92
CA GLN A 73 -13.11 42.20 -5.08
C GLN A 73 -12.63 43.10 -3.93
N ASN A 74 -12.75 42.61 -2.71
CA ASN A 74 -12.28 43.35 -1.54
C ASN A 74 -10.75 43.40 -1.54
N PRO A 75 -10.12 44.58 -1.58
CA PRO A 75 -8.66 44.70 -1.61
C PRO A 75 -7.99 44.18 -0.33
N LEU A 76 -8.74 44.00 0.76
CA LEU A 76 -8.25 43.43 2.01
C LEU A 76 -8.30 41.90 2.03
N SER A 77 -8.99 41.26 1.07
CA SER A 77 -9.03 39.80 0.99
C SER A 77 -7.72 39.27 0.40
N ARG A 78 -7.14 38.26 1.04
CA ARG A 78 -5.91 37.61 0.59
C ARG A 78 -6.16 36.84 -0.70
N GLN A 79 -5.17 36.85 -1.59
CA GLN A 79 -5.30 36.26 -2.92
C GLN A 79 -4.37 35.06 -3.06
N LEU A 80 -4.94 33.88 -3.35
CA LEU A 80 -4.14 32.73 -3.75
C LEU A 80 -3.73 32.88 -5.21
N VAL A 81 -2.42 32.82 -5.48
CA VAL A 81 -1.84 33.04 -6.82
C VAL A 81 -1.08 31.81 -7.27
N ASN A 82 -1.52 31.20 -8.37
CA ASN A 82 -0.73 30.17 -9.04
C ASN A 82 0.52 30.81 -9.66
N ILE A 83 1.69 30.24 -9.41
CA ILE A 83 2.95 30.61 -10.05
C ILE A 83 3.17 29.62 -11.19
N PRO A 84 2.86 29.99 -12.45
CA PRO A 84 2.91 29.06 -13.56
C PRO A 84 4.36 28.77 -13.98
N ASN A 85 4.61 27.53 -14.41
CA ASN A 85 5.82 27.10 -15.13
C ASN A 85 7.16 27.19 -14.37
N THR A 86 7.21 27.75 -13.16
CA THR A 86 8.44 27.87 -12.37
C THR A 86 8.16 27.56 -10.92
N ASN A 87 8.78 26.49 -10.41
CA ASN A 87 8.84 26.24 -8.99
C ASN A 87 9.93 27.13 -8.38
N LEU A 88 9.61 27.92 -7.35
CA LEU A 88 10.57 28.84 -6.75
C LEU A 88 11.75 28.14 -6.08
N ILE A 89 11.55 26.90 -5.60
CA ILE A 89 12.62 26.09 -5.02
C ILE A 89 13.63 25.69 -6.10
N ASP A 90 13.16 25.36 -7.31
CA ASP A 90 14.04 25.00 -8.44
C ASP A 90 15.06 26.12 -8.73
N LEU A 91 14.62 27.38 -8.74
CA LEU A 91 15.50 28.54 -8.97
C LEU A 91 16.61 28.64 -7.92
N VAL A 92 16.27 28.40 -6.66
CA VAL A 92 17.24 28.45 -5.55
C VAL A 92 18.16 27.25 -5.60
N TRP A 93 17.63 26.05 -5.87
CA TRP A 93 18.41 24.81 -5.93
C TRP A 93 19.45 24.84 -7.06
N ASP A 94 19.07 25.37 -8.22
CA ASP A 94 19.97 25.56 -9.34
C ASP A 94 21.08 26.57 -8.97
N SER A 95 20.73 27.69 -8.32
CA SER A 95 21.72 28.68 -7.86
C SER A 95 22.66 28.16 -6.77
N MET A 96 22.20 27.28 -5.87
CA MET A 96 23.04 26.66 -4.85
C MET A 96 24.07 25.70 -5.44
N SER A 97 23.70 25.05 -6.55
CA SER A 97 24.62 24.20 -7.32
C SER A 97 25.75 25.04 -7.94
N GLU A 98 25.47 26.26 -8.38
CA GLU A 98 26.47 27.21 -8.91
C GLU A 98 27.41 27.76 -7.82
N LEU A 99 26.94 27.85 -6.56
CA LEU A 99 27.71 28.31 -5.41
C LEU A 99 28.68 27.26 -4.83
N GLN A 100 28.81 26.09 -5.47
CA GLN A 100 29.73 25.00 -5.05
C GLN A 100 29.55 24.55 -3.59
N ILE A 101 28.33 24.64 -3.05
CA ILE A 101 28.02 24.00 -1.76
C ILE A 101 28.06 22.48 -2.01
N GLU A 102 29.04 21.80 -1.41
CA GLU A 102 29.22 20.36 -1.61
C GLU A 102 27.92 19.60 -1.30
N ASN A 103 27.57 18.64 -2.16
CA ASN A 103 26.40 17.76 -2.06
C ASN A 103 25.02 18.42 -2.22
N VAL A 104 24.94 19.67 -2.70
CA VAL A 104 23.66 20.32 -3.02
C VAL A 104 23.51 20.46 -4.53
N SER A 105 23.16 19.37 -5.22
CA SER A 105 22.76 19.38 -6.63
C SER A 105 21.38 18.78 -6.79
N ARG A 106 20.50 19.44 -7.56
CA ARG A 106 19.16 18.92 -7.85
C ARG A 106 19.29 17.57 -8.59
N PRO A 107 18.69 16.47 -8.08
CA PRO A 107 18.70 15.19 -8.77
C PRO A 107 18.04 15.30 -10.15
N ILE A 108 18.68 14.69 -11.16
CA ILE A 108 18.11 14.60 -12.50
C ILE A 108 16.94 13.63 -12.46
N ARG A 109 15.82 14.02 -13.08
CA ARG A 109 14.65 13.15 -13.22
C ARG A 109 15.03 11.89 -14.01
N SER A 110 14.75 10.72 -13.44
CA SER A 110 14.92 9.43 -14.09
C SER A 110 14.15 9.34 -15.41
N SER A 111 14.71 8.59 -16.36
CA SER A 111 14.16 8.38 -17.70
C SER A 111 14.61 7.00 -18.19
N ASN A 112 14.30 5.97 -17.40
CA ASN A 112 14.82 4.63 -17.57
C ASN A 112 14.01 3.83 -18.63
N PRO A 113 14.56 2.73 -19.18
CA PRO A 113 13.83 1.90 -20.14
C PRO A 113 12.62 1.20 -19.51
N LEU A 114 11.60 0.93 -20.33
CA LEU A 114 10.37 0.27 -19.90
C LEU A 114 10.43 -1.25 -20.05
N LEU A 115 9.74 -1.95 -19.17
CA LEU A 115 9.51 -3.39 -19.21
C LEU A 115 8.06 -3.69 -19.57
N SER A 116 7.82 -4.61 -20.51
CA SER A 116 6.47 -5.08 -20.82
C SER A 116 6.08 -6.28 -19.95
N ILE A 117 4.82 -6.28 -19.50
CA ILE A 117 4.26 -7.33 -18.65
C ILE A 117 3.44 -8.28 -19.52
N PRO A 118 3.77 -9.59 -19.56
CA PRO A 118 3.03 -10.58 -20.33
C PRO A 118 1.54 -10.67 -19.94
N VAL A 119 0.69 -11.02 -20.89
CA VAL A 119 -0.75 -11.27 -20.65
C VAL A 119 -0.98 -12.44 -19.70
N SER A 120 -0.06 -13.42 -19.67
CA SER A 120 -0.10 -14.52 -18.70
C SER A 120 -0.10 -14.05 -17.25
N PHE A 121 0.47 -12.86 -16.97
CA PHE A 121 0.51 -12.26 -15.63
C PHE A 121 -0.53 -11.15 -15.47
N SER A 122 -0.65 -10.24 -16.45
CA SER A 122 -1.59 -9.11 -16.38
C SER A 122 -3.06 -9.49 -16.61
N GLY A 123 -3.34 -10.72 -17.03
CA GLY A 123 -4.69 -11.28 -17.25
C GLY A 123 -5.45 -10.70 -18.44
N SER A 124 -4.99 -9.60 -19.04
CA SER A 124 -5.60 -8.95 -20.20
C SER A 124 -4.58 -8.11 -20.96
N SER A 125 -4.76 -7.95 -22.27
CA SER A 125 -3.92 -7.06 -23.06
C SER A 125 -4.26 -5.60 -22.80
N TRP A 126 -3.33 -4.68 -23.13
CA TRP A 126 -3.58 -3.25 -23.00
C TRP A 126 -4.74 -2.79 -23.88
N GLN A 127 -4.93 -3.41 -25.05
CA GLN A 127 -6.06 -3.15 -25.95
C GLN A 127 -7.40 -3.46 -25.27
N GLN A 128 -7.52 -4.63 -24.64
CA GLN A 128 -8.74 -5.03 -23.92
C GLN A 128 -9.03 -4.09 -22.74
N LYS A 129 -7.98 -3.59 -22.09
CA LYS A 129 -8.11 -2.57 -21.03
C LYS A 129 -8.62 -1.25 -21.60
N ILE A 130 -8.10 -0.79 -22.73
CA ILE A 130 -8.58 0.41 -23.43
C ILE A 130 -10.05 0.28 -23.83
N ASP A 131 -10.48 -0.87 -24.34
CA ASP A 131 -11.89 -1.10 -24.69
C ASP A 131 -12.81 -0.93 -23.48
N ARG A 132 -12.44 -1.52 -22.34
CA ARG A 132 -13.18 -1.37 -21.09
C ARG A 132 -13.21 0.07 -20.60
N VAL A 133 -12.07 0.77 -20.64
CA VAL A 133 -11.98 2.20 -20.31
C VAL A 133 -12.90 3.03 -21.20
N ARG A 134 -12.85 2.85 -22.52
CA ARG A 134 -13.72 3.56 -23.48
C ARG A 134 -15.20 3.25 -23.26
N ASN A 135 -15.56 2.04 -22.86
CA ASN A 135 -16.93 1.69 -22.51
C ASN A 135 -17.39 2.41 -21.23
N MET A 136 -16.54 2.49 -20.21
CA MET A 136 -16.82 3.28 -18.99
C MET A 136 -16.94 4.78 -19.31
N MET A 137 -16.05 5.31 -20.17
CA MET A 137 -16.13 6.70 -20.65
C MET A 137 -17.46 6.97 -21.35
N LYS A 138 -17.88 6.11 -22.30
CA LYS A 138 -19.19 6.24 -22.97
C LYS A 138 -20.35 6.20 -21.97
N ALA A 139 -20.34 5.28 -21.01
CA ALA A 139 -21.38 5.16 -20.00
C ALA A 139 -21.47 6.41 -19.09
N LYS A 140 -20.33 7.05 -18.82
CA LYS A 140 -20.25 8.32 -18.08
C LYS A 140 -20.36 9.55 -18.99
N GLY A 141 -20.56 9.38 -20.29
CA GLY A 141 -20.59 10.43 -21.32
C GLY A 141 -19.37 11.34 -21.27
N ALA A 142 -18.18 10.76 -21.11
CA ALA A 142 -16.88 11.41 -21.22
C ALA A 142 -16.26 11.11 -22.60
N GLU A 143 -15.70 12.13 -23.23
CA GLU A 143 -15.02 12.01 -24.54
C GLU A 143 -13.51 11.85 -24.37
N LEU A 144 -12.95 12.45 -23.32
CA LEU A 144 -11.54 12.42 -22.98
C LEU A 144 -11.37 11.93 -21.54
N LEU A 145 -10.36 11.09 -21.31
CA LEU A 145 -9.84 10.72 -20.01
C LEU A 145 -8.39 11.16 -19.94
N VAL A 146 -8.04 11.94 -18.91
CA VAL A 146 -6.68 12.43 -18.70
C VAL A 146 -6.04 11.64 -17.56
N LEU A 147 -4.96 10.93 -17.86
CA LEU A 147 -4.21 10.10 -16.92
C LEU A 147 -2.87 10.76 -16.58
N TYR A 148 -2.59 10.83 -15.29
CA TYR A 148 -1.39 11.43 -14.70
C TYR A 148 -0.90 10.66 -13.46
N ALA A 149 -1.71 9.73 -12.94
CA ALA A 149 -1.27 8.73 -11.98
C ALA A 149 -0.42 7.68 -12.71
N LEU A 150 0.84 7.54 -12.30
CA LEU A 150 1.82 6.75 -13.07
C LEU A 150 1.52 5.25 -13.03
N ASP A 151 0.94 4.77 -11.93
CA ASP A 151 0.49 3.39 -11.76
C ASP A 151 -0.70 3.05 -12.67
N GLU A 152 -1.61 4.00 -12.91
CA GLU A 152 -2.68 3.83 -13.88
C GLU A 152 -2.16 3.70 -15.30
N ILE A 153 -1.20 4.54 -15.69
CA ILE A 153 -0.58 4.49 -17.03
C ILE A 153 0.19 3.17 -17.20
N ALA A 154 1.02 2.81 -16.21
CA ALA A 154 1.75 1.54 -16.20
C ALA A 154 0.81 0.33 -16.32
N TRP A 155 -0.28 0.30 -15.55
CA TRP A 155 -1.26 -0.79 -15.61
C TRP A 155 -2.02 -0.84 -16.93
N LEU A 156 -2.44 0.31 -17.46
CA LEU A 156 -3.24 0.39 -18.68
C LEU A 156 -2.49 -0.17 -19.89
N PHE A 157 -1.20 0.16 -20.01
CA PHE A 157 -0.35 -0.27 -21.12
C PHE A 157 0.39 -1.58 -20.88
N ASN A 158 0.21 -2.25 -19.73
CA ASN A 158 1.03 -3.40 -19.33
C ASN A 158 2.54 -3.09 -19.40
N LEU A 159 2.93 -1.88 -19.01
CA LEU A 159 4.32 -1.44 -18.96
C LEU A 159 4.72 -1.17 -17.51
N ARG A 160 6.00 -1.31 -17.19
CA ARG A 160 6.61 -0.94 -15.91
C ARG A 160 7.89 -0.16 -16.15
N GLY A 161 8.27 0.63 -15.16
CA GLY A 161 9.53 1.37 -15.14
C GLY A 161 10.15 1.31 -13.76
N ASN A 162 11.20 2.07 -13.53
CA ASN A 162 11.84 2.26 -12.23
C ASN A 162 12.28 3.71 -12.06
N ASP A 163 11.47 4.65 -12.52
CA ASP A 163 11.78 6.08 -12.40
C ASP A 163 11.57 6.60 -10.99
N ILE A 164 10.68 5.95 -10.22
CA ILE A 164 10.37 6.26 -8.82
C ILE A 164 10.86 5.09 -7.96
N LEU A 165 11.62 5.40 -6.92
CA LEU A 165 12.09 4.38 -5.98
C LEU A 165 10.90 3.62 -5.40
N TYR A 166 11.04 2.30 -5.32
CA TYR A 166 10.06 1.34 -4.78
C TYR A 166 8.77 1.13 -5.58
N ASN A 167 8.46 2.02 -6.52
CA ASN A 167 7.22 1.98 -7.30
C ASN A 167 7.60 1.70 -8.76
N PRO A 168 7.20 0.56 -9.34
CA PRO A 168 7.62 0.13 -10.68
C PRO A 168 6.89 0.89 -11.80
N VAL A 169 6.99 2.21 -11.77
CA VAL A 169 6.31 3.17 -12.65
C VAL A 169 7.32 4.05 -13.40
N PHE A 170 6.85 4.77 -14.40
CA PHE A 170 7.65 5.67 -15.24
C PHE A 170 6.95 7.01 -15.41
N TYR A 171 7.70 8.09 -15.55
CA TYR A 171 7.13 9.42 -15.76
C TYR A 171 6.39 9.48 -17.10
N ALA A 172 5.08 9.64 -17.04
CA ALA A 172 4.23 9.72 -18.21
C ALA A 172 2.97 10.56 -17.95
N TYR A 173 2.37 11.00 -19.05
CA TYR A 173 0.95 11.36 -19.09
C TYR A 173 0.28 10.56 -20.20
N ALA A 174 -1.03 10.36 -20.12
CA ALA A 174 -1.80 9.85 -21.25
C ALA A 174 -3.14 10.58 -21.40
N ILE A 175 -3.57 10.80 -22.63
CA ILE A 175 -4.92 11.27 -22.96
C ILE A 175 -5.58 10.18 -23.79
N VAL A 176 -6.63 9.57 -23.23
CA VAL A 176 -7.42 8.55 -23.92
C VAL A 176 -8.68 9.22 -24.44
N SER A 177 -8.87 9.16 -25.76
CA SER A 177 -10.13 9.53 -26.41
C SER A 177 -10.85 8.26 -26.89
N LEU A 178 -12.06 8.44 -27.44
CA LEU A 178 -12.85 7.32 -27.97
C LEU A 178 -12.22 6.62 -29.19
N ASN A 179 -11.29 7.27 -29.90
CA ASN A 179 -10.69 6.76 -31.14
C ASN A 179 -9.16 6.75 -31.15
N LYS A 180 -8.50 7.58 -30.33
CA LYS A 180 -7.05 7.75 -30.27
C LYS A 180 -6.53 7.72 -28.83
N ILE A 181 -5.26 7.38 -28.65
CA ILE A 181 -4.52 7.48 -27.40
C ILE A 181 -3.27 8.32 -27.65
N ASP A 182 -3.05 9.34 -26.83
CA ASP A 182 -1.84 10.16 -26.83
C ASP A 182 -1.03 9.85 -25.57
N LEU A 183 0.18 9.30 -25.73
CA LEU A 183 1.07 8.90 -24.65
C LEU A 183 2.28 9.83 -24.61
N PHE A 184 2.52 10.49 -23.48
CA PHE A 184 3.59 11.48 -23.32
C PHE A 184 4.73 10.89 -22.50
N LEU A 185 5.90 10.74 -23.12
CA LEU A 185 7.09 10.12 -22.51
C LEU A 185 8.32 11.00 -22.70
N ASN A 186 9.32 10.80 -21.85
CA ASN A 186 10.64 11.40 -22.10
C ASN A 186 11.24 10.74 -23.36
N SER A 187 11.81 11.51 -24.28
CA SER A 187 12.42 10.97 -25.51
C SER A 187 13.52 9.94 -25.20
N LYS A 188 14.30 10.16 -24.13
CA LYS A 188 15.32 9.21 -23.70
C LYS A 188 14.73 7.88 -23.24
N THR A 189 13.56 7.89 -22.58
CA THR A 189 12.84 6.65 -22.23
C THR A 189 12.43 5.89 -23.49
N VAL A 190 11.93 6.60 -24.51
CA VAL A 190 11.56 6.00 -25.80
C VAL A 190 12.79 5.38 -26.48
N ASP A 191 13.88 6.15 -26.61
CA ASP A 191 15.13 5.72 -27.26
C ASP A 191 15.76 4.50 -26.58
N GLN A 192 15.64 4.39 -25.26
CA GLN A 192 16.19 3.29 -24.48
C GLN A 192 15.28 2.06 -24.41
N THR A 193 13.99 2.20 -24.74
CA THR A 193 13.02 1.10 -24.67
C THR A 193 12.94 0.39 -26.02
N SER A 194 13.60 -0.76 -26.10
CA SER A 194 13.62 -1.57 -27.31
C SER A 194 12.21 -1.95 -27.78
N ARG A 195 11.92 -1.65 -29.05
CA ARG A 195 10.66 -2.03 -29.75
C ARG A 195 9.39 -1.48 -29.11
N LEU A 196 9.46 -0.35 -28.40
CA LEU A 196 8.27 0.29 -27.80
C LEU A 196 7.22 0.66 -28.87
N GLU A 197 7.67 1.26 -29.98
CA GLU A 197 6.79 1.63 -31.09
C GLU A 197 6.12 0.39 -31.71
N ASP A 198 6.87 -0.70 -31.92
CA ASP A 198 6.32 -1.98 -32.39
C ASP A 198 5.26 -2.53 -31.42
N TYR A 199 5.51 -2.42 -30.11
CA TYR A 199 4.61 -2.93 -29.06
C TYR A 199 3.27 -2.17 -29.03
N LEU A 200 3.31 -0.85 -29.27
CA LEU A 200 2.13 0.02 -29.28
C LEU A 200 1.47 0.11 -30.67
N SER A 201 2.16 -0.32 -31.72
CA SER A 201 1.65 -0.34 -33.09
C SER A 201 0.54 -1.37 -33.25
N ASP A 202 -0.69 -0.90 -33.44
CA ASP A 202 -1.86 -1.74 -33.68
C ASP A 202 -2.70 -1.17 -34.84
N LYS A 203 -3.40 -2.04 -35.58
CA LYS A 203 -4.26 -1.63 -36.71
C LYS A 203 -5.56 -0.99 -36.24
N GLN A 204 -6.06 -1.37 -35.06
CA GLN A 204 -7.32 -0.93 -34.50
C GLN A 204 -7.15 0.24 -33.52
N TYR A 205 -6.00 0.33 -32.85
CA TYR A 205 -5.75 1.33 -31.82
C TYR A 205 -4.65 2.29 -32.28
N LEU A 206 -5.02 3.54 -32.52
CA LEU A 206 -4.07 4.61 -32.81
C LEU A 206 -3.45 5.09 -31.49
N VAL A 207 -2.16 4.80 -31.29
CA VAL A 207 -1.33 5.33 -30.20
C VAL A 207 -0.29 6.27 -30.81
N GLU A 208 -0.25 7.52 -30.35
CA GLU A 208 0.80 8.48 -30.71
C GLU A 208 1.66 8.79 -29.49
N ILE A 209 2.98 8.70 -29.65
CA ILE A 209 3.95 9.04 -28.61
C ILE A 209 4.38 10.50 -28.82
N HIS A 210 4.27 11.30 -27.76
CA HIS A 210 4.65 12.71 -27.72
C HIS A 210 5.72 12.94 -26.66
N SER A 211 6.40 14.09 -26.72
CA SER A 211 7.35 14.46 -25.68
C SER A 211 6.62 14.79 -24.37
N TYR A 212 7.16 14.34 -23.23
CA TYR A 212 6.63 14.63 -21.90
C TYR A 212 6.37 16.13 -21.65
N SER A 213 7.21 17.01 -22.21
CA SER A 213 7.08 18.45 -22.06
C SER A 213 5.90 19.06 -22.83
N GLU A 214 5.35 18.36 -23.84
CA GLU A 214 4.28 18.86 -24.70
C GLU A 214 2.89 18.68 -24.09
N PHE A 215 2.77 17.86 -23.03
CA PHE A 215 1.50 17.46 -22.45
C PHE A 215 0.54 18.62 -22.16
N PHE A 216 0.99 19.68 -21.47
CA PHE A 216 0.09 20.79 -21.10
C PHE A 216 -0.42 21.59 -22.30
N ASN A 217 0.42 21.81 -23.31
CA ASN A 217 0.03 22.54 -24.52
C ASN A 217 -0.89 21.68 -25.40
N TYR A 218 -0.59 20.38 -25.48
CA TYR A 218 -1.41 19.43 -26.21
C TYR A 218 -2.78 19.26 -25.55
N LEU A 219 -2.85 19.11 -24.22
CA LEU A 219 -4.11 18.98 -23.47
C LEU A 219 -5.04 20.17 -23.76
N GLU A 220 -4.52 21.39 -23.67
CA GLU A 220 -5.29 22.60 -23.98
C GLU A 220 -5.82 22.54 -25.43
N THR A 221 -4.99 22.14 -26.39
CA THR A 221 -5.39 22.01 -27.79
C THR A 221 -6.45 20.92 -28.00
N ALA A 222 -6.29 19.75 -27.38
CA ALA A 222 -7.19 18.61 -27.50
C ALA A 222 -8.58 18.93 -26.94
N VAL A 223 -8.65 19.66 -25.83
CA VAL A 223 -9.90 20.09 -25.20
C VAL A 223 -10.64 21.13 -26.06
N HIS A 224 -9.93 22.06 -26.70
CA HIS A 224 -10.55 23.05 -27.60
C HIS A 224 -10.97 22.47 -28.95
N ASN A 225 -10.27 21.45 -29.43
CA ASN A 225 -10.50 20.82 -30.73
C ASN A 225 -11.43 19.60 -30.68
N SER A 226 -12.03 19.27 -29.52
CA SER A 226 -12.90 18.08 -29.44
C SER A 226 -14.00 18.15 -30.53
N PRO A 227 -14.09 17.17 -31.45
CA PRO A 227 -14.85 17.29 -32.69
C PRO A 227 -16.36 17.42 -32.52
N GLU A 228 -16.89 17.11 -31.34
CA GLU A 228 -18.33 17.16 -31.09
C GLU A 228 -18.70 18.53 -30.52
N LYS A 229 -18.89 19.51 -31.42
CA LYS A 229 -19.70 20.70 -31.15
C LYS A 229 -21.16 20.29 -30.91
N HIS A 230 -21.42 19.61 -29.80
CA HIS A 230 -22.77 19.46 -29.28
C HIS A 230 -23.27 20.83 -28.84
N SER A 231 -24.58 21.01 -28.92
CA SER A 231 -25.31 22.22 -28.49
C SER A 231 -24.73 22.79 -27.19
N PRO A 232 -24.75 24.12 -26.96
CA PRO A 232 -24.39 24.74 -25.67
C PRO A 232 -25.03 24.10 -24.42
N GLN A 233 -26.04 23.24 -24.62
CA GLN A 233 -26.79 22.49 -23.61
C GLN A 233 -26.14 21.14 -23.20
N GLN A 234 -25.17 20.59 -23.94
CA GLN A 234 -24.44 19.35 -23.57
C GLN A 234 -22.96 19.43 -23.98
N PRO A 235 -22.08 19.99 -23.14
CA PRO A 235 -20.66 20.09 -23.44
C PRO A 235 -19.96 18.72 -23.40
N SER A 236 -18.96 18.54 -24.27
CA SER A 236 -17.98 17.44 -24.18
C SER A 236 -17.36 17.40 -22.79
N ARG A 237 -17.25 16.20 -22.20
CA ARG A 237 -16.73 16.04 -20.84
C ARG A 237 -15.35 15.39 -20.83
N VAL A 238 -14.49 15.93 -19.97
CA VAL A 238 -13.15 15.46 -19.66
C VAL A 238 -13.15 14.85 -18.28
N TRP A 239 -12.89 13.54 -18.20
CA TRP A 239 -12.84 12.79 -16.95
C TRP A 239 -11.49 13.00 -16.27
N LEU A 240 -11.56 13.45 -15.01
CA LEU A 240 -10.44 13.71 -14.10
C LEU A 240 -10.68 13.02 -12.75
N ASP A 241 -9.61 12.54 -12.11
CA ASP A 241 -9.63 12.13 -10.71
C ASP A 241 -9.33 13.33 -9.77
N LEU A 242 -9.62 13.21 -8.47
CA LEU A 242 -9.38 14.25 -7.46
C LEU A 242 -7.92 14.70 -7.34
N SER A 243 -7.00 13.80 -7.61
CA SER A 243 -5.56 14.04 -7.52
C SER A 243 -5.04 14.92 -8.67
N ALA A 244 -5.89 15.29 -9.64
CA ALA A 244 -5.52 16.18 -10.74
C ALA A 244 -4.97 17.50 -10.19
N SER A 245 -3.74 17.82 -10.60
CA SER A 245 -3.09 19.06 -10.21
C SER A 245 -3.87 20.27 -10.74
N TYR A 246 -3.77 21.40 -10.04
CA TYR A 246 -4.39 22.66 -10.46
C TYR A 246 -4.00 23.02 -11.90
N ALA A 247 -2.74 22.77 -12.28
CA ALA A 247 -2.22 23.00 -13.63
C ALA A 247 -2.99 22.21 -14.71
N ILE A 248 -3.30 20.92 -14.47
CA ILE A 248 -4.08 20.10 -15.41
C ILE A 248 -5.50 20.64 -15.53
N VAL A 249 -6.18 20.82 -14.40
CA VAL A 249 -7.59 21.23 -14.37
C VAL A 249 -7.79 22.63 -14.97
N SER A 250 -6.82 23.53 -14.77
CA SER A 250 -6.87 24.89 -15.31
C SER A 250 -6.87 24.96 -16.84
N LYS A 251 -6.41 23.90 -17.53
CA LYS A 251 -6.46 23.79 -19.00
C LYS A 251 -7.81 23.34 -19.54
N ILE A 252 -8.74 22.96 -18.66
CA ILE A 252 -10.05 22.41 -19.03
C ILE A 252 -11.14 23.40 -18.60
N PRO A 253 -12.05 23.83 -19.48
CA PRO A 253 -13.18 24.70 -19.12
C PRO A 253 -14.06 24.09 -18.03
N GLU A 254 -14.56 24.91 -17.09
CA GLU A 254 -15.30 24.43 -15.92
C GLU A 254 -16.52 23.55 -16.28
N ASN A 255 -17.25 23.93 -17.33
CA ASN A 255 -18.42 23.21 -17.82
C ASN A 255 -18.10 21.86 -18.48
N GLN A 256 -16.82 21.54 -18.72
CA GLN A 256 -16.37 20.27 -19.32
C GLN A 256 -15.78 19.31 -18.28
N ARG A 257 -15.55 19.74 -17.03
CA ARG A 257 -14.86 18.92 -16.03
C ARG A 257 -15.80 17.86 -15.44
N LEU A 258 -15.40 16.59 -15.55
CA LEU A 258 -16.06 15.48 -14.88
C LEU A 258 -15.12 14.89 -13.83
N PHE A 259 -15.32 15.27 -12.56
CA PHE A 259 -14.60 14.66 -11.44
C PHE A 259 -15.27 13.37 -10.99
N HIS A 260 -14.56 12.27 -11.07
CA HIS A 260 -14.98 10.96 -10.56
C HIS A 260 -13.75 10.08 -10.38
N ILE A 261 -13.87 8.97 -9.65
CA ILE A 261 -12.79 7.96 -9.57
C ILE A 261 -12.37 7.57 -10.97
N SER A 262 -11.06 7.48 -11.21
CA SER A 262 -10.54 7.02 -12.50
C SER A 262 -11.09 5.64 -12.85
N PRO A 263 -11.55 5.40 -14.09
CA PRO A 263 -11.97 4.08 -14.52
C PRO A 263 -10.81 3.07 -14.48
N VAL A 264 -9.57 3.54 -14.64
CA VAL A 264 -8.38 2.69 -14.54
C VAL A 264 -8.13 2.28 -13.10
N ALA A 265 -8.26 3.21 -12.14
CA ALA A 265 -8.17 2.91 -10.71
C ALA A 265 -9.24 1.90 -10.26
N GLU A 266 -10.49 2.08 -10.70
CA GLU A 266 -11.56 1.10 -10.43
C GLU A 266 -11.21 -0.28 -11.01
N MET A 267 -10.80 -0.34 -12.28
CA MET A 267 -10.50 -1.58 -12.97
C MET A 267 -9.30 -2.34 -12.37
N LYS A 268 -8.20 -1.66 -12.03
CA LYS A 268 -6.99 -2.31 -11.51
C LYS A 268 -7.11 -2.74 -10.05
N SER A 269 -8.03 -2.12 -9.30
CA SER A 269 -8.27 -2.50 -7.90
C SER A 269 -8.82 -3.92 -7.73
N ILE A 270 -9.52 -4.44 -8.75
CA ILE A 270 -10.04 -5.80 -8.84
C ILE A 270 -9.10 -6.65 -9.69
N LYS A 271 -8.38 -7.56 -9.06
CA LYS A 271 -7.33 -8.33 -9.73
C LYS A 271 -7.93 -9.45 -10.58
N SER A 272 -7.31 -9.72 -11.72
CA SER A 272 -7.56 -10.92 -12.50
C SER A 272 -7.05 -12.16 -11.76
N LEU A 273 -7.51 -13.36 -12.14
CA LEU A 273 -7.02 -14.61 -11.56
C LEU A 273 -5.51 -14.80 -11.81
N SER A 274 -5.00 -14.36 -12.95
CA SER A 274 -3.55 -14.35 -13.24
C SER A 274 -2.77 -13.49 -12.25
N GLU A 275 -3.25 -12.27 -11.96
CA GLU A 275 -2.63 -11.38 -10.99
C GLU A 275 -2.71 -11.98 -9.57
N LEU A 276 -3.85 -12.53 -9.16
CA LEU A 276 -4.02 -13.17 -7.85
C LEU A 276 -3.08 -14.38 -7.67
N ASN A 277 -2.94 -15.23 -8.70
CA ASN A 277 -2.02 -16.36 -8.66
C ASN A 277 -0.56 -15.87 -8.56
N GLY A 278 -0.21 -14.83 -9.33
CA GLY A 278 1.09 -14.18 -9.25
C GLY A 278 1.41 -13.67 -7.85
N ILE A 279 0.45 -12.93 -7.25
CA ILE A 279 0.55 -12.38 -5.91
C ILE A 279 0.68 -13.50 -4.86
N ARG A 280 -0.10 -14.58 -4.97
CA ARG A 280 -0.01 -15.72 -4.05
C ARG A 280 1.37 -16.38 -4.09
N GLU A 281 1.91 -16.63 -5.27
CA GLU A 281 3.22 -17.27 -5.43
C GLU A 281 4.39 -16.43 -4.89
N ILE A 282 4.36 -15.11 -5.11
CA ILE A 282 5.41 -14.22 -4.59
C ILE A 282 5.30 -14.04 -3.09
N HIS A 283 4.10 -14.08 -2.50
CA HIS A 283 3.95 -14.03 -1.04
C HIS A 283 4.46 -15.30 -0.36
N ILE A 284 4.32 -16.48 -0.97
CA ILE A 284 4.95 -17.71 -0.46
C ILE A 284 6.47 -17.55 -0.43
N THR A 285 7.04 -17.02 -1.52
CA THR A 285 8.48 -16.80 -1.65
C THR A 285 8.99 -15.77 -0.64
N ASP A 286 8.33 -14.62 -0.53
CA ASP A 286 8.72 -13.55 0.40
C ASP A 286 8.51 -13.95 1.87
N SER A 287 7.45 -14.72 2.17
CA SER A 287 7.21 -15.24 3.51
C SER A 287 8.33 -16.18 3.97
N LEU A 288 8.88 -17.00 3.07
CA LEU A 288 10.06 -17.83 3.38
C LEU A 288 11.32 -17.00 3.63
N VAL A 289 11.54 -15.94 2.85
CA VAL A 289 12.66 -15.02 3.06
C VAL A 289 12.56 -14.39 4.45
N LEU A 290 11.37 -13.89 4.82
CA LEU A 290 11.16 -13.28 6.13
C LEU A 290 11.26 -14.31 7.27
N CYS A 291 10.73 -15.51 7.12
CA CYS A 291 10.88 -16.57 8.12
C CYS A 291 12.34 -16.97 8.34
N ASP A 292 13.14 -17.11 7.27
CA ASP A 292 14.58 -17.43 7.40
C ASP A 292 15.34 -16.28 8.08
N PHE A 293 15.00 -15.03 7.74
CA PHE A 293 15.55 -13.84 8.40
C PHE A 293 15.21 -13.79 9.88
N LEU A 294 13.94 -13.97 10.27
CA LEU A 294 13.53 -13.91 11.68
C LEU A 294 14.15 -15.06 12.49
N ALA A 295 14.23 -16.27 11.89
CA ALA A 295 14.90 -17.41 12.50
C ALA A 295 16.41 -17.18 12.71
N TRP A 296 17.08 -16.53 11.74
CA TRP A 296 18.46 -16.09 11.89
C TRP A 296 18.61 -15.03 12.98
N LEU A 297 17.77 -13.99 12.97
CA LEU A 297 17.86 -12.87 13.90
C LEU A 297 17.69 -13.32 15.36
N GLU A 298 16.67 -14.14 15.64
CA GLU A 298 16.45 -14.70 16.97
C GLU A 298 17.60 -15.63 17.40
N GLY A 299 18.16 -16.41 16.46
CA GLY A 299 19.32 -17.26 16.71
C GLY A 299 20.60 -16.48 17.05
N GLU A 300 20.87 -15.37 16.36
CA GLU A 300 22.03 -14.52 16.61
C GLU A 300 21.85 -13.67 17.88
N ALA A 301 20.67 -13.09 18.11
CA ALA A 301 20.39 -12.30 19.31
C ALA A 301 20.63 -13.12 20.59
N ASN A 302 20.20 -14.39 20.60
CA ASN A 302 20.40 -15.29 21.75
C ASN A 302 21.88 -15.63 22.03
N GLN A 303 22.78 -15.47 21.06
CA GLN A 303 24.22 -15.71 21.23
C GLN A 303 24.96 -14.51 21.84
N ILE A 304 24.33 -13.33 21.94
CA ILE A 304 24.95 -12.08 22.40
C ILE A 304 25.06 -11.97 23.95
N ASN A 305 24.68 -13.02 24.71
CA ASN A 305 24.81 -13.01 26.16
C ASN A 305 26.28 -12.89 26.64
N ASP A 306 26.52 -11.89 27.51
CA ASP A 306 27.77 -11.45 28.15
C ASP A 306 28.68 -10.51 27.34
N ASN A 307 28.36 -9.21 27.31
CA ASN A 307 29.28 -8.04 27.23
C ASN A 307 30.55 -8.18 26.35
N SER A 308 30.48 -8.96 25.28
CA SER A 308 31.60 -9.21 24.38
C SER A 308 31.08 -9.09 22.96
N CYS A 309 31.78 -8.29 22.15
CA CYS A 309 31.55 -8.24 20.72
C CYS A 309 31.43 -9.66 20.16
N CYS A 310 30.42 -9.83 19.30
CA CYS A 310 30.02 -11.03 18.57
C CYS A 310 31.17 -12.04 18.42
N LYS A 311 31.14 -13.12 19.20
CA LYS A 311 32.04 -14.26 18.96
C LYS A 311 31.59 -14.94 17.67
N GLN A 312 32.47 -14.88 16.68
CA GLN A 312 32.36 -15.43 15.33
C GLN A 312 31.64 -16.79 15.25
N SER A 313 30.51 -16.81 14.53
CA SER A 313 30.04 -18.01 13.83
C SER A 313 30.79 -18.11 12.49
N HIS A 314 31.87 -18.88 12.45
CA HIS A 314 32.72 -19.05 11.27
C HIS A 314 32.12 -19.95 10.16
N ASP A 315 30.87 -20.38 10.29
CA ASP A 315 30.28 -21.41 9.41
C ASP A 315 28.94 -20.96 8.79
N TYR A 316 28.80 -19.66 8.51
CA TYR A 316 27.63 -19.15 7.79
C TYR A 316 27.73 -19.43 6.29
N LYS A 317 26.91 -20.38 5.80
CA LYS A 317 26.64 -20.56 4.37
C LYS A 317 25.24 -20.01 4.07
N PRO A 318 25.10 -18.86 3.37
CA PRO A 318 23.81 -18.34 2.95
C PRO A 318 23.06 -19.30 2.04
N ILE A 319 21.79 -18.95 1.81
CA ILE A 319 20.89 -19.46 0.76
C ILE A 319 21.69 -19.81 -0.50
N LYS A 320 21.54 -21.04 -0.99
CA LYS A 320 22.03 -21.39 -2.33
C LYS A 320 21.31 -20.48 -3.33
N PRO A 321 22.03 -19.68 -4.14
CA PRO A 321 21.42 -18.95 -5.23
C PRO A 321 20.60 -19.93 -6.08
N ASN A 322 19.45 -19.49 -6.55
CA ASN A 322 18.58 -20.32 -7.39
C ASN A 322 19.40 -20.92 -8.55
N ALA A 323 19.49 -22.25 -8.61
CA ALA A 323 20.29 -22.97 -9.60
C ALA A 323 19.73 -22.82 -11.03
N GLU A 324 18.49 -22.34 -11.18
CA GLU A 324 17.84 -22.10 -12.47
C GLU A 324 18.44 -20.91 -13.26
N ASN A 325 19.22 -20.03 -12.61
CA ASN A 325 19.70 -18.80 -13.27
C ASN A 325 21.16 -18.84 -13.75
N GLY A 326 21.92 -19.91 -13.49
CA GLY A 326 23.26 -20.08 -14.08
C GLY A 326 24.24 -18.89 -13.93
N ALA A 327 24.01 -17.97 -12.99
CA ALA A 327 24.78 -16.75 -12.82
C ALA A 327 25.24 -16.64 -11.36
N GLY A 328 26.53 -16.44 -11.16
CA GLY A 328 27.17 -16.33 -9.85
C GLY A 328 26.72 -15.11 -9.05
N LEU A 329 25.54 -15.19 -8.42
CA LEU A 329 25.12 -14.23 -7.41
C LEU A 329 25.99 -14.41 -6.15
N PRO A 330 26.48 -13.30 -5.55
CA PRO A 330 27.34 -13.37 -4.39
C PRO A 330 26.59 -13.95 -3.19
N VAL A 331 27.27 -14.85 -2.47
CA VAL A 331 26.97 -15.32 -1.12
C VAL A 331 26.75 -14.10 -0.21
N ILE A 332 25.50 -13.81 0.18
CA ILE A 332 25.19 -12.70 1.11
C ILE A 332 25.73 -13.05 2.49
N LYS A 333 26.54 -12.15 3.03
CA LYS A 333 27.09 -12.29 4.38
C LYS A 333 26.19 -11.57 5.38
N PRO A 334 25.81 -12.23 6.49
CA PRO A 334 25.13 -11.58 7.59
C PRO A 334 26.00 -10.48 8.18
N PRO A 335 25.38 -9.44 8.78
CA PRO A 335 26.11 -8.39 9.44
C PRO A 335 26.85 -8.93 10.66
N LEU A 336 27.99 -8.31 10.99
CA LEU A 336 28.79 -8.68 12.16
C LEU A 336 28.21 -8.12 13.46
N VAL A 337 27.45 -7.03 13.39
CA VAL A 337 26.82 -6.36 14.53
C VAL A 337 25.33 -6.25 14.21
N LEU A 338 24.48 -6.55 15.18
CA LEU A 338 23.04 -6.41 15.03
C LEU A 338 22.62 -5.00 15.43
N THR A 339 22.23 -4.22 14.44
CA THR A 339 21.64 -2.89 14.56
C THR A 339 20.46 -2.79 13.59
N GLU A 340 19.53 -1.87 13.82
CA GLU A 340 18.35 -1.72 12.96
C GLU A 340 18.71 -1.56 11.46
N ALA A 341 19.70 -0.71 11.14
CA ALA A 341 20.14 -0.50 9.77
C ALA A 341 20.79 -1.75 9.17
N SER A 342 21.70 -2.40 9.91
CA SER A 342 22.39 -3.60 9.42
C SER A 342 21.43 -4.78 9.21
N THR A 343 20.40 -4.93 10.04
CA THR A 343 19.37 -5.97 9.88
C THR A 343 18.41 -5.65 8.74
N ALA A 344 18.04 -4.38 8.53
CA ALA A 344 17.27 -3.96 7.37
C ALA A 344 18.02 -4.26 6.05
N GLN A 345 19.28 -3.81 5.95
CA GLN A 345 20.14 -4.05 4.79
C GLN A 345 20.30 -5.54 4.49
N TYR A 346 20.42 -6.36 5.54
CA TYR A 346 20.55 -7.80 5.39
C TYR A 346 19.26 -8.45 4.86
N LEU A 347 18.09 -8.07 5.40
CA LEU A 347 16.80 -8.55 4.90
C LEU A 347 16.57 -8.13 3.44
N ASP A 348 16.90 -6.88 3.10
CA ASP A 348 16.79 -6.36 1.73
C ASP A 348 17.67 -7.15 0.76
N ALA A 349 18.90 -7.47 1.17
CA ALA A 349 19.78 -8.33 0.39
C ALA A 349 19.20 -9.74 0.23
N LEU A 350 18.65 -10.35 1.29
CA LEU A 350 18.03 -11.67 1.18
C LEU A 350 16.88 -11.69 0.18
N ARG A 351 16.01 -10.66 0.19
CA ARG A 351 14.93 -10.49 -0.80
C ARG A 351 15.48 -10.35 -2.22
N SER A 352 16.60 -9.67 -2.40
CA SER A 352 17.22 -9.48 -3.71
C SER A 352 17.69 -10.79 -4.38
N GLN A 353 17.73 -11.90 -3.66
CA GLN A 353 18.06 -13.23 -4.19
C GLN A 353 16.83 -14.03 -4.64
N ALA A 354 15.63 -13.57 -4.29
CA ALA A 354 14.41 -14.26 -4.66
C ALA A 354 14.17 -14.18 -6.18
N LYS A 355 13.59 -15.25 -6.72
CA LYS A 355 13.20 -15.32 -8.15
C LYS A 355 12.27 -14.14 -8.47
N ASP A 356 12.49 -13.53 -9.62
CA ASP A 356 11.68 -12.42 -10.15
C ASP A 356 11.66 -11.14 -9.31
N PHE A 357 12.57 -10.99 -8.33
CA PHE A 357 12.74 -9.74 -7.57
C PHE A 357 13.12 -8.58 -8.51
N PHE A 358 12.43 -7.44 -8.35
CA PHE A 358 12.65 -6.22 -9.10
C PHE A 358 13.25 -5.10 -8.23
N SER A 359 12.63 -4.82 -7.09
CA SER A 359 13.07 -3.83 -6.11
C SER A 359 12.39 -4.10 -4.76
N LEU A 360 12.73 -3.33 -3.72
CA LEU A 360 11.85 -3.25 -2.54
C LEU A 360 10.54 -2.53 -2.90
N SER A 361 9.45 -2.78 -2.17
CA SER A 361 8.16 -2.10 -2.37
C SER A 361 8.01 -0.81 -1.54
N PHE A 362 8.88 -0.63 -0.54
CA PHE A 362 9.13 0.60 0.22
C PHE A 362 10.45 0.45 0.99
N SER A 363 10.91 1.50 1.67
CA SER A 363 12.09 1.40 2.54
C SER A 363 11.76 0.55 3.77
N THR A 364 12.52 -0.52 4.00
CA THR A 364 12.35 -1.37 5.18
C THR A 364 12.40 -0.55 6.47
N ILE A 365 11.36 -0.70 7.29
CA ILE A 365 11.28 -0.20 8.65
C ILE A 365 11.79 -1.33 9.55
N SER A 366 12.94 -1.12 10.17
CA SER A 366 13.53 -2.04 11.14
C SER A 366 13.74 -1.27 12.42
N CYS A 367 13.15 -1.73 13.51
CA CYS A 367 13.10 -0.98 14.76
C CYS A 367 13.33 -1.90 15.96
N ALA A 368 14.11 -1.43 16.93
CA ALA A 368 14.22 -2.00 18.26
C ALA A 368 13.55 -1.07 19.28
N ASP A 369 12.78 -1.65 20.20
CA ASP A 369 12.29 -0.99 21.40
C ASP A 369 11.59 0.35 21.08
N ALA A 370 12.02 1.46 21.69
CA ALA A 370 11.37 2.76 21.58
C ALA A 370 11.24 3.27 20.13
N ASN A 371 12.16 2.91 19.24
CA ASN A 371 12.07 3.29 17.82
C ASN A 371 10.86 2.64 17.14
N GLY A 372 10.40 1.48 17.61
CA GLY A 372 9.19 0.82 17.11
C GLY A 372 7.92 1.64 17.33
N ALA A 373 7.94 2.59 18.28
CA ALA A 373 6.82 3.51 18.52
C ALA A 373 6.71 4.64 17.47
N ILE A 374 7.72 4.79 16.60
CA ILE A 374 7.72 5.77 15.51
C ILE A 374 7.20 5.06 14.24
N ILE A 375 5.93 5.31 13.90
CA ILE A 375 5.18 4.56 12.86
C ILE A 375 5.95 4.39 11.54
N HIS A 376 6.56 5.47 11.05
CA HIS A 376 7.39 5.49 9.83
C HIS A 376 8.87 5.71 10.16
N TYR A 377 9.42 4.96 11.12
CA TYR A 377 10.84 5.04 11.43
C TYR A 377 11.70 4.57 10.25
N HIS A 378 12.82 5.25 10.01
CA HIS A 378 13.82 4.82 9.05
C HIS A 378 15.18 4.76 9.73
N PRO A 379 15.80 3.57 9.87
CA PRO A 379 17.10 3.46 10.49
C PRO A 379 18.15 4.15 9.62
N VAL A 380 18.97 5.00 10.24
CA VAL A 380 20.11 5.66 9.59
C VAL A 380 21.38 5.03 10.13
N GLU A 381 22.18 4.45 9.23
CA GLU A 381 23.42 3.77 9.61
C GLU A 381 24.33 4.68 10.44
N GLY A 382 24.73 4.18 11.62
CA GLY A 382 25.58 4.91 12.57
C GLY A 382 24.82 5.81 13.54
N GLN A 383 23.49 5.94 13.38
CA GLN A 383 22.58 6.62 14.31
C GLN A 383 21.48 5.68 14.82
N ASP A 384 21.50 4.43 14.39
CA ASP A 384 20.51 3.40 14.66
C ASP A 384 20.79 2.63 15.95
N ALA A 385 19.73 2.08 16.56
CA ALA A 385 19.84 1.36 17.82
C ALA A 385 20.42 -0.05 17.64
N PRO A 386 21.19 -0.56 18.62
CA PRO A 386 21.58 -1.96 18.64
C PRO A 386 20.37 -2.86 18.90
N ILE A 387 20.40 -4.07 18.34
CA ILE A 387 19.40 -5.10 18.58
C ILE A 387 19.99 -6.14 19.54
N THR A 388 19.25 -6.46 20.60
CA THR A 388 19.68 -7.40 21.65
C THR A 388 18.64 -8.50 21.86
N ASN A 389 18.97 -9.53 22.64
CA ASN A 389 17.98 -10.54 23.04
C ASN A 389 16.92 -10.03 24.02
N THR A 390 16.99 -8.80 24.52
CA THR A 390 15.90 -8.21 25.31
C THR A 390 15.00 -7.30 24.49
N SER A 391 15.31 -7.11 23.20
CA SER A 391 14.59 -6.15 22.38
C SER A 391 13.23 -6.68 21.91
N ILE A 392 12.24 -5.79 21.91
CA ILE A 392 11.10 -5.90 20.99
C ILE A 392 11.59 -5.42 19.63
N TYR A 393 11.49 -6.28 18.63
CA TYR A 393 11.91 -6.00 17.27
C TYR A 393 10.69 -5.94 16.35
N LEU A 394 10.47 -4.79 15.72
CA LEU A 394 9.46 -4.59 14.69
C LEU A 394 10.16 -4.50 13.33
N VAL A 395 9.70 -5.31 12.37
CA VAL A 395 10.10 -5.19 10.97
C VAL A 395 8.88 -5.09 10.09
N ASP A 396 8.82 -4.01 9.31
CA ASP A 396 7.85 -3.78 8.25
C ASP A 396 8.59 -3.60 6.94
N SER A 397 8.30 -4.47 5.97
CA SER A 397 9.11 -4.60 4.77
C SER A 397 8.39 -5.36 3.65
N GLY A 398 8.77 -5.09 2.41
CA GLY A 398 8.20 -5.78 1.25
C GLY A 398 9.03 -5.65 -0.03
N GLY A 399 8.64 -6.40 -1.05
CA GLY A 399 9.30 -6.49 -2.34
C GLY A 399 8.36 -6.28 -3.52
N GLN A 400 8.92 -5.75 -4.61
CA GLN A 400 8.35 -5.78 -5.94
C GLN A 400 8.90 -6.99 -6.69
N TYR A 401 8.00 -7.78 -7.24
CA TYR A 401 8.30 -8.96 -8.05
C TYR A 401 7.58 -8.85 -9.39
N MET A 402 8.07 -9.52 -10.43
CA MET A 402 7.47 -9.41 -11.77
C MET A 402 5.98 -9.78 -11.85
N THR A 403 5.44 -10.48 -10.85
CA THR A 403 4.06 -10.95 -10.78
C THR A 403 3.26 -10.41 -9.59
N GLY A 404 3.84 -9.59 -8.72
CA GLY A 404 3.13 -9.06 -7.55
C GLY A 404 3.97 -8.16 -6.64
N THR A 405 3.33 -7.61 -5.62
CA THR A 405 3.94 -6.70 -4.63
C THR A 405 3.63 -7.27 -3.24
N THR A 406 4.62 -7.30 -2.35
CA THR A 406 4.43 -7.73 -0.95
C THR A 406 4.48 -6.57 0.02
N ASP A 407 3.78 -6.76 1.13
CA ASP A 407 3.77 -5.91 2.30
C ASP A 407 3.57 -6.76 3.55
N VAL A 408 4.45 -6.63 4.55
CA VAL A 408 4.37 -7.45 5.76
C VAL A 408 5.12 -6.80 6.92
N THR A 409 4.36 -6.56 7.99
CA THR A 409 4.88 -6.24 9.30
C THR A 409 4.79 -7.44 10.26
N ARG A 410 5.90 -7.75 10.94
CA ARG A 410 5.94 -8.59 12.13
C ARG A 410 6.63 -7.86 13.28
N THR A 411 6.08 -8.05 14.48
CA THR A 411 6.73 -7.66 15.73
C THR A 411 7.07 -8.93 16.50
N ILE A 412 8.30 -9.07 16.99
CA ILE A 412 8.77 -10.22 17.76
C ILE A 412 9.52 -9.75 19.00
N HIS A 413 9.55 -10.56 20.05
CA HIS A 413 10.46 -10.40 21.17
C HIS A 413 11.65 -11.36 21.01
N LEU A 414 12.88 -10.87 21.09
CA LEU A 414 14.09 -11.66 20.81
C LEU A 414 14.58 -12.53 21.98
N GLY A 415 14.01 -12.35 23.16
CA GLY A 415 14.25 -13.19 24.37
C GLY A 415 12.96 -13.33 25.18
N GLU A 416 13.01 -12.98 26.47
CA GLU A 416 11.87 -13.10 27.39
C GLU A 416 11.04 -11.81 27.49
N SER A 417 9.78 -11.87 27.09
CA SER A 417 8.85 -10.73 27.13
C SER A 417 8.13 -10.61 28.48
N THR A 418 7.74 -9.39 28.83
CA THR A 418 6.93 -9.11 30.01
C THR A 418 5.44 -9.35 29.74
N LEU A 419 4.65 -9.59 30.80
CA LEU A 419 3.19 -9.73 30.68
C LEU A 419 2.53 -8.51 30.02
N GLU A 420 3.02 -7.30 30.30
CA GLU A 420 2.49 -6.07 29.69
C GLU A 420 2.73 -6.04 28.18
N GLN A 421 3.95 -6.38 27.74
CA GLN A 421 4.26 -6.47 26.31
C GLN A 421 3.43 -7.57 25.63
N ASN A 422 3.28 -8.75 26.26
CA ASN A 422 2.41 -9.82 25.74
C ASN A 422 0.96 -9.37 25.61
N ASN A 423 0.44 -8.64 26.61
CA ASN A 423 -0.93 -8.15 26.57
C ASN A 423 -1.11 -7.11 25.45
N CYS A 424 -0.18 -6.16 25.29
CA CYS A 424 -0.20 -5.21 24.18
C CYS A 424 -0.14 -5.90 22.83
N TYR A 425 0.77 -6.86 22.65
CA TYR A 425 0.89 -7.66 21.43
C TYR A 425 -0.43 -8.39 21.12
N THR A 426 -0.98 -9.04 22.13
CA THR A 426 -2.21 -9.82 21.98
C THR A 426 -3.42 -8.94 21.68
N SER A 427 -3.51 -7.73 22.24
CA SER A 427 -4.56 -6.76 21.89
C SER A 427 -4.50 -6.36 20.41
N VAL A 428 -3.30 -6.11 19.87
CA VAL A 428 -3.12 -5.82 18.43
C VAL A 428 -3.47 -7.05 17.58
N LEU A 429 -3.05 -8.25 18.01
CA LEU A 429 -3.39 -9.49 17.32
C LEU A 429 -4.91 -9.73 17.30
N LYS A 430 -5.61 -9.51 18.42
CA LYS A 430 -7.08 -9.58 18.48
C LYS A 430 -7.72 -8.59 17.51
N ALA A 431 -7.19 -7.38 17.41
CA ALA A 431 -7.69 -6.39 16.45
C ALA A 431 -7.49 -6.85 14.99
N HIS A 432 -6.39 -7.53 14.69
CA HIS A 432 -6.11 -8.12 13.37
C HIS A 432 -7.09 -9.26 13.08
N ILE A 433 -7.18 -10.23 13.99
CA ILE A 433 -8.04 -11.42 13.86
C ILE A 433 -9.50 -11.02 13.72
N ALA A 434 -9.98 -10.06 14.52
CA ALA A 434 -11.37 -9.61 14.48
C ALA A 434 -11.79 -9.12 13.09
N LEU A 435 -10.91 -8.42 12.37
CA LEU A 435 -11.18 -7.98 11.01
C LEU A 435 -10.95 -9.12 9.99
N ALA A 436 -9.90 -9.92 10.16
CA ALA A 436 -9.62 -11.05 9.27
C ALA A 436 -10.73 -12.11 9.26
N MET A 437 -11.46 -12.28 10.37
CA MET A 437 -12.62 -13.17 10.49
C MET A 437 -13.93 -12.56 9.98
N GLN A 438 -13.94 -11.28 9.58
CA GLN A 438 -15.19 -10.59 9.28
C GLN A 438 -15.84 -11.11 7.99
N ILE A 439 -17.11 -11.49 8.08
CA ILE A 439 -18.00 -11.71 6.92
C ILE A 439 -18.83 -10.44 6.71
N PHE A 440 -18.87 -9.92 5.48
CA PHE A 440 -19.53 -8.65 5.17
C PHE A 440 -20.21 -8.66 3.79
N PRO A 441 -21.26 -7.84 3.56
CA PRO A 441 -21.87 -7.71 2.24
C PRO A 441 -20.89 -7.11 1.22
N SER A 442 -20.93 -7.61 -0.01
CA SER A 442 -20.22 -7.02 -1.14
C SER A 442 -20.58 -5.54 -1.31
N ASN A 443 -19.61 -4.74 -1.75
CA ASN A 443 -19.68 -3.28 -1.82
C ASN A 443 -19.79 -2.56 -0.46
N THR A 444 -19.41 -3.20 0.65
CA THR A 444 -19.21 -2.48 1.92
C THR A 444 -17.98 -1.57 1.81
N PRO A 445 -18.08 -0.25 2.05
CA PRO A 445 -16.93 0.66 2.09
C PRO A 445 -15.90 0.26 3.14
N GLY A 446 -14.62 0.31 2.80
CA GLY A 446 -13.55 -0.07 3.73
C GLY A 446 -13.45 0.82 4.96
N SER A 447 -13.84 2.10 4.86
CA SER A 447 -14.03 2.98 6.02
C SER A 447 -14.99 2.44 7.08
N ARG A 448 -15.96 1.59 6.70
CA ARG A 448 -16.90 0.95 7.63
C ARG A 448 -16.35 -0.31 8.29
N LEU A 449 -15.28 -0.89 7.74
CA LEU A 449 -14.61 -2.07 8.31
C LEU A 449 -13.45 -1.68 9.24
N ASP A 450 -12.81 -0.52 9.02
CA ASP A 450 -11.75 0.03 9.87
C ASP A 450 -12.12 0.06 11.38
N ILE A 451 -13.39 0.32 11.69
CA ILE A 451 -13.87 0.38 13.08
C ILE A 451 -13.80 -0.97 13.82
N ILE A 452 -13.77 -2.10 13.10
CA ILE A 452 -13.77 -3.44 13.71
C ILE A 452 -12.49 -3.67 14.50
N SER A 453 -11.33 -3.43 13.88
CA SER A 453 -10.03 -3.50 14.55
C SER A 453 -9.90 -2.44 15.65
N ARG A 454 -10.35 -1.20 15.38
CA ARG A 454 -10.32 -0.12 16.38
C ARG A 454 -11.17 -0.41 17.61
N ARG A 455 -12.34 -1.02 17.45
CA ARG A 455 -13.22 -1.39 18.57
C ARG A 455 -12.48 -2.26 19.57
N ILE A 456 -11.69 -3.22 19.10
CA ILE A 456 -10.86 -4.06 19.96
C ILE A 456 -9.83 -3.21 20.69
N MET A 457 -9.06 -2.39 19.96
CA MET A 457 -8.04 -1.52 20.58
C MET A 457 -8.64 -0.57 21.64
N TRP A 458 -9.81 -0.01 21.39
CA TRP A 458 -10.49 0.89 22.33
C TRP A 458 -10.93 0.20 23.62
N GLN A 459 -11.24 -1.09 23.59
CA GLN A 459 -11.53 -1.86 24.82
C GLN A 459 -10.31 -1.95 25.75
N PHE A 460 -9.11 -1.81 25.19
CA PHE A 460 -7.85 -1.72 25.93
C PHE A 460 -7.36 -0.29 26.10
N HIS A 461 -8.21 0.72 25.86
CA HIS A 461 -7.87 2.15 25.87
C HIS A 461 -6.74 2.54 24.91
N GLY A 462 -6.45 1.72 23.90
CA GLY A 462 -5.46 1.98 22.86
C GLY A 462 -6.09 2.50 21.56
N ASN A 463 -5.30 3.16 20.72
CA ASN A 463 -5.66 3.52 19.34
C ASN A 463 -4.37 3.63 18.50
N TYR A 464 -4.49 3.72 17.18
CA TYR A 464 -3.36 3.89 16.26
C TYR A 464 -3.63 4.99 15.23
N ALA A 465 -2.60 5.81 14.97
CA ALA A 465 -2.68 7.04 14.18
C ALA A 465 -2.48 6.84 12.67
N HIS A 466 -2.90 5.68 12.15
CA HIS A 466 -2.92 5.35 10.72
C HIS A 466 -4.18 4.54 10.38
N GLY A 467 -4.41 4.25 9.09
CA GLY A 467 -5.49 3.36 8.65
C GLY A 467 -5.29 1.92 9.11
N THR A 468 -6.34 1.11 9.13
CA THR A 468 -6.24 -0.34 9.39
C THR A 468 -5.68 -1.11 8.19
N GLY A 469 -5.67 -0.50 7.01
CA GLY A 469 -5.07 -1.09 5.81
C GLY A 469 -5.31 -0.28 4.54
N HIS A 470 -4.68 -0.69 3.46
CA HIS A 470 -4.75 -0.09 2.12
C HIS A 470 -4.86 -1.16 1.04
N GLY A 471 -5.21 -0.77 -0.19
CA GLY A 471 -5.08 -1.68 -1.32
C GLY A 471 -3.63 -1.92 -1.70
N VAL A 472 -3.33 -3.06 -2.32
CA VAL A 472 -2.00 -3.41 -2.83
C VAL A 472 -2.06 -3.69 -4.32
N GLY A 473 -1.17 -3.07 -5.09
CA GLY A 473 -1.07 -3.24 -6.54
C GLY A 473 -0.40 -4.56 -6.97
N ALA A 474 -0.67 -5.00 -8.19
CA ALA A 474 0.00 -6.16 -8.78
C ALA A 474 1.26 -5.74 -9.55
N PHE A 475 2.43 -5.90 -8.90
CA PHE A 475 3.71 -5.36 -9.37
C PHE A 475 3.58 -3.85 -9.66
N LEU A 476 3.00 -3.12 -8.72
CA LEU A 476 2.66 -1.69 -8.80
C LEU A 476 2.87 -1.07 -7.41
N ASN A 477 2.32 0.12 -7.16
CA ASN A 477 2.42 0.75 -5.85
C ASN A 477 1.90 -0.19 -4.74
N VAL A 478 2.67 -0.30 -3.65
CA VAL A 478 2.27 -1.05 -2.46
C VAL A 478 1.03 -0.43 -1.80
N HIS A 479 0.94 0.90 -1.85
CA HIS A 479 -0.24 1.68 -1.47
C HIS A 479 -1.09 2.00 -2.71
N GLU A 480 -2.11 1.19 -2.98
CA GLU A 480 -2.99 1.32 -4.14
C GLU A 480 -4.43 1.71 -3.74
N GLY A 481 -4.89 2.85 -4.25
CA GLY A 481 -6.32 3.23 -4.22
C GLY A 481 -7.14 2.57 -5.34
N PRO A 482 -8.48 2.78 -5.38
CA PRO A 482 -9.27 3.68 -4.54
C PRO A 482 -9.85 2.98 -3.30
N ILE A 483 -9.51 1.72 -3.06
CA ILE A 483 -9.95 0.98 -1.87
C ILE A 483 -8.94 1.11 -0.73
N GLY A 484 -9.39 0.85 0.50
CA GLY A 484 -8.58 0.95 1.71
C GLY A 484 -9.44 0.92 2.96
N LEU A 485 -8.86 0.55 4.09
CA LEU A 485 -9.53 0.33 5.37
C LEU A 485 -9.18 1.48 6.32
N SER A 486 -9.75 2.66 6.08
CA SER A 486 -9.50 3.83 6.94
C SER A 486 -10.70 4.76 6.99
N SER A 487 -11.12 5.13 8.20
CA SER A 487 -12.20 6.10 8.43
C SER A 487 -11.91 7.49 7.84
N SER A 488 -10.63 7.86 7.69
CA SER A 488 -10.23 9.17 7.13
C SER A 488 -10.65 9.38 5.67
N ARG A 489 -10.90 8.28 4.94
CA ARG A 489 -11.22 8.28 3.50
C ARG A 489 -12.60 8.87 3.21
N ILE A 490 -13.55 8.77 4.15
CA ILE A 490 -14.93 9.24 3.95
C ILE A 490 -14.97 10.73 3.58
N ASN A 491 -14.04 11.52 4.13
CA ASN A 491 -13.96 12.95 3.88
C ASN A 491 -13.53 13.25 2.43
N ALA A 492 -12.66 12.42 1.85
CA ALA A 492 -12.21 12.60 0.46
C ALA A 492 -13.37 12.38 -0.53
N TYR A 493 -14.11 11.29 -0.38
CA TYR A 493 -15.25 10.97 -1.26
C TYR A 493 -16.44 11.91 -1.08
N THR A 494 -16.75 12.28 0.17
CA THR A 494 -17.81 13.26 0.45
C THR A 494 -17.54 14.61 -0.23
N ARG A 495 -16.27 15.06 -0.27
CA ARG A 495 -15.88 16.29 -0.99
C ARG A 495 -16.11 16.21 -2.50
N MET A 496 -16.13 15.01 -3.09
CA MET A 496 -16.48 14.81 -4.51
C MET A 496 -17.98 14.78 -4.77
N GLY A 497 -18.80 14.66 -3.72
CA GLY A 497 -20.20 14.28 -3.88
C GLY A 497 -20.38 12.87 -4.48
N ILE A 498 -19.39 11.97 -4.30
CA ILE A 498 -19.51 10.57 -4.72
C ILE A 498 -19.51 9.63 -3.51
N VAL A 499 -20.06 8.45 -3.72
CA VAL A 499 -20.06 7.37 -2.73
C VAL A 499 -18.69 6.68 -2.74
N GLU A 500 -18.14 6.43 -1.55
CA GLU A 500 -16.92 5.63 -1.41
C GLU A 500 -17.11 4.24 -2.05
N PRO A 501 -16.17 3.80 -2.91
CA PRO A 501 -16.25 2.47 -3.50
C PRO A 501 -16.11 1.40 -2.40
N GLY A 502 -16.97 0.40 -2.45
CA GLY A 502 -16.92 -0.73 -1.54
C GLY A 502 -15.94 -1.81 -1.96
N LEU A 503 -15.58 -2.69 -1.01
CA LEU A 503 -14.79 -3.87 -1.31
C LEU A 503 -15.58 -4.87 -2.16
N GLN A 504 -14.90 -5.47 -3.12
CA GLN A 504 -15.41 -6.48 -4.04
C GLN A 504 -14.48 -7.69 -4.04
N GLU A 505 -14.99 -8.83 -4.48
CA GLU A 505 -14.18 -10.04 -4.71
C GLU A 505 -12.96 -9.71 -5.59
N ASN A 506 -11.84 -10.41 -5.32
CA ASN A 506 -10.55 -10.27 -6.00
C ASN A 506 -9.83 -8.94 -5.75
N MET A 507 -10.31 -8.12 -4.81
CA MET A 507 -9.49 -7.02 -4.29
C MET A 507 -8.41 -7.58 -3.35
N VAL A 508 -7.29 -6.87 -3.27
CA VAL A 508 -6.14 -7.20 -2.44
C VAL A 508 -5.88 -6.01 -1.51
N VAL A 509 -5.89 -6.25 -0.20
CA VAL A 509 -5.72 -5.21 0.84
C VAL A 509 -4.80 -5.69 1.95
N THR A 510 -4.26 -4.78 2.74
CA THR A 510 -3.61 -5.09 4.02
C THR A 510 -4.62 -5.07 5.18
N ILE A 511 -4.33 -5.82 6.24
CA ILE A 511 -4.89 -5.65 7.60
C ILE A 511 -3.69 -5.48 8.53
N GLU A 512 -3.51 -4.28 9.08
CA GLU A 512 -2.29 -3.85 9.76
C GLU A 512 -2.57 -2.99 11.01
N PRO A 513 -3.40 -3.42 11.98
CA PRO A 513 -3.56 -2.65 13.21
C PRO A 513 -2.23 -2.54 13.97
N GLY A 514 -2.12 -1.51 14.81
CA GLY A 514 -0.93 -1.29 15.62
C GLY A 514 -1.20 -0.66 16.99
N TYR A 515 -0.13 -0.57 17.77
CA TYR A 515 -0.05 0.10 19.07
C TYR A 515 1.34 0.70 19.22
N TYR A 516 1.43 1.97 19.59
CA TYR A 516 2.70 2.70 19.65
C TYR A 516 2.79 3.46 20.96
N TRP A 517 3.62 2.98 21.87
CA TRP A 517 3.88 3.62 23.15
C TRP A 517 5.18 4.39 23.06
N SER A 518 5.04 5.72 22.91
CA SER A 518 6.19 6.64 22.82
C SER A 518 7.23 6.36 23.89
N ASP A 519 8.49 6.37 23.48
CA ASP A 519 9.67 6.13 24.32
C ASP A 519 9.77 4.71 24.94
N HIS A 520 8.89 3.78 24.55
CA HIS A 520 8.87 2.40 25.07
C HIS A 520 9.00 1.35 23.96
N PHE A 521 7.93 1.11 23.20
CA PHE A 521 7.91 0.16 22.09
C PHE A 521 6.70 0.39 21.17
N GLY A 522 6.75 -0.18 19.97
CA GLY A 522 5.59 -0.27 19.10
C GLY A 522 5.38 -1.67 18.56
N ILE A 523 4.14 -1.96 18.19
CA ILE A 523 3.66 -3.23 17.68
C ILE A 523 2.78 -2.94 16.48
N ARG A 524 3.08 -3.57 15.34
CA ARG A 524 2.20 -3.63 14.18
C ARG A 524 2.21 -5.06 13.66
N LEU A 525 1.02 -5.53 13.26
CA LEU A 525 0.81 -6.90 12.80
C LEU A 525 0.03 -6.87 11.50
N GLU A 526 0.72 -7.19 10.41
CA GLU A 526 0.21 -6.94 9.08
C GLU A 526 0.23 -8.16 8.17
N ASN A 527 -0.88 -8.36 7.48
CA ASN A 527 -0.98 -9.31 6.37
C ASN A 527 -1.61 -8.62 5.17
N VAL A 528 -1.12 -8.95 3.98
CA VAL A 528 -1.90 -8.84 2.75
C VAL A 528 -2.95 -9.96 2.74
N VAL A 529 -4.18 -9.61 2.38
CA VAL A 529 -5.33 -10.48 2.30
C VAL A 529 -6.06 -10.29 0.96
N PHE A 530 -6.63 -11.38 0.44
CA PHE A 530 -7.58 -11.35 -0.67
C PHE A 530 -9.00 -11.19 -0.14
N VAL A 531 -9.82 -10.43 -0.86
CA VAL A 531 -11.27 -10.39 -0.63
C VAL A 531 -11.91 -11.52 -1.43
N VAL A 532 -12.50 -12.48 -0.73
CA VAL A 532 -13.04 -13.73 -1.30
C VAL A 532 -14.54 -13.86 -1.03
N PRO A 533 -15.31 -14.51 -1.91
CA PRO A 533 -16.72 -14.79 -1.64
C PRO A 533 -16.88 -15.80 -0.51
N VAL A 534 -17.96 -15.68 0.25
CA VAL A 534 -18.39 -16.69 1.22
C VAL A 534 -19.44 -17.59 0.57
N GLU A 535 -19.22 -18.91 0.57
CA GLU A 535 -20.26 -19.86 0.21
C GLU A 535 -21.36 -19.85 1.28
N THR A 536 -22.48 -19.19 0.99
CA THR A 536 -23.66 -19.25 1.86
C THR A 536 -24.34 -20.59 1.68
N LYS A 537 -24.27 -21.47 2.68
CA LYS A 537 -25.17 -22.62 2.75
C LYS A 537 -26.58 -22.11 3.01
N ASP A 538 -27.53 -22.48 2.16
CA ASP A 538 -28.95 -22.19 2.39
C ASP A 538 -29.37 -22.78 3.74
N PHE A 539 -29.63 -21.92 4.73
CA PHE A 539 -30.14 -22.33 6.05
C PHE A 539 -31.52 -23.01 6.00
N LEU A 540 -32.11 -23.15 4.80
CA LEU A 540 -33.43 -23.76 4.57
C LEU A 540 -33.37 -25.17 3.95
N SER A 541 -32.18 -25.76 3.70
CA SER A 541 -32.11 -27.06 3.02
C SER A 541 -31.81 -28.27 3.92
N SER A 542 -32.00 -28.17 5.24
CA SER A 542 -31.98 -29.35 6.12
C SER A 542 -33.11 -29.32 7.13
N ASP A 543 -33.98 -30.33 7.01
CA ASP A 543 -35.02 -30.77 7.95
C ASP A 543 -36.33 -29.97 8.00
N SER A 544 -37.23 -30.35 7.09
CA SER A 544 -38.67 -30.14 7.19
C SER A 544 -39.30 -30.96 8.34
N ASN A 545 -38.80 -30.84 9.57
CA ASN A 545 -39.44 -31.37 10.79
C ASN A 545 -38.72 -30.88 12.06
N SER A 546 -38.95 -29.63 12.47
CA SER A 546 -39.06 -29.24 13.90
C SER A 546 -39.28 -27.73 14.02
N CYS A 547 -40.04 -27.34 15.04
CA CYS A 547 -40.31 -25.97 15.51
C CYS A 547 -41.41 -25.21 14.76
N THR A 548 -42.65 -25.58 15.07
CA THR A 548 -43.82 -24.71 14.93
C THR A 548 -43.62 -23.42 15.74
N ALA A 549 -43.51 -22.29 15.04
CA ALA A 549 -43.61 -20.97 15.67
C ALA A 549 -45.05 -20.75 16.13
N SER A 550 -45.29 -20.86 17.44
CA SER A 550 -46.52 -20.36 18.05
C SER A 550 -46.18 -19.44 19.22
N ASN A 551 -46.71 -18.22 19.13
CA ASN A 551 -46.89 -17.23 20.19
C ASN A 551 -45.65 -16.59 20.80
N PHE A 552 -45.08 -15.58 20.12
CA PHE A 552 -44.51 -14.42 20.79
C PHE A 552 -44.98 -13.11 20.15
N THR A 553 -45.59 -12.28 20.98
CA THR A 553 -46.12 -10.96 20.66
C THR A 553 -45.00 -9.92 20.65
N GLY A 554 -44.86 -9.19 19.54
CA GLY A 554 -44.42 -7.80 19.58
C GLY A 554 -42.93 -7.48 19.54
N HIS A 555 -42.13 -8.12 18.70
CA HIS A 555 -40.95 -7.54 18.02
C HIS A 555 -40.68 -8.40 16.79
N ARG A 556 -40.34 -7.80 15.64
CA ARG A 556 -40.08 -8.53 14.39
C ARG A 556 -39.07 -9.65 14.69
N SER A 557 -39.51 -10.90 14.58
CA SER A 557 -38.62 -12.05 14.56
C SER A 557 -37.56 -11.78 13.48
N PHE A 558 -36.29 -11.84 13.86
CA PHE A 558 -35.16 -11.86 12.92
C PHE A 558 -35.31 -13.11 12.04
N GLN A 559 -36.09 -13.00 10.96
CA GLN A 559 -35.97 -13.89 9.82
C GLN A 559 -34.78 -13.36 9.01
N PHE A 560 -33.72 -14.17 8.88
CA PHE A 560 -32.86 -14.08 7.71
C PHE A 560 -33.80 -14.10 6.49
N SER A 561 -33.89 -12.99 5.77
CA SER A 561 -34.83 -12.88 4.66
C SER A 561 -34.63 -14.08 3.73
N PRO A 562 -35.63 -14.91 3.47
CA PRO A 562 -35.50 -16.03 2.56
C PRO A 562 -35.26 -15.44 1.15
N ASN A 563 -34.04 -15.57 0.64
CA ASN A 563 -33.62 -15.38 -0.77
C ASN A 563 -34.41 -14.35 -1.59
N THR A 564 -34.64 -13.16 -1.05
CA THR A 564 -35.18 -12.03 -1.83
C THR A 564 -34.12 -11.00 -2.20
N ASP A 565 -33.01 -10.95 -1.44
CA ASP A 565 -31.85 -10.15 -1.80
C ASP A 565 -30.71 -11.08 -2.24
N ASN A 566 -30.30 -10.94 -3.50
CA ASN A 566 -29.15 -11.60 -4.14
C ASN A 566 -27.81 -11.09 -3.57
N THR A 567 -27.74 -10.83 -2.26
CA THR A 567 -26.61 -10.19 -1.59
C THR A 567 -25.44 -11.15 -1.55
N LYS A 568 -24.40 -10.83 -2.32
CA LYS A 568 -23.12 -11.53 -2.27
C LYS A 568 -22.39 -11.18 -0.98
N TRP A 569 -21.97 -12.18 -0.22
CA TRP A 569 -21.17 -12.02 0.99
C TRP A 569 -19.69 -12.29 0.71
N LEU A 570 -18.82 -11.53 1.38
CA LEU A 570 -17.37 -11.57 1.24
C LEU A 570 -16.71 -11.80 2.60
N SER A 571 -15.47 -12.28 2.57
CA SER A 571 -14.57 -12.45 3.71
C SER A 571 -13.12 -12.17 3.25
N PHE A 572 -12.15 -12.37 4.14
CA PHE A 572 -10.72 -12.24 3.85
C PHE A 572 -10.00 -13.60 3.85
N GLU A 573 -9.12 -13.81 2.88
CA GLU A 573 -8.17 -14.91 2.81
C GLU A 573 -6.75 -14.37 3.00
N PRO A 574 -6.01 -14.75 4.07
CA PRO A 574 -4.62 -14.33 4.25
C PRO A 574 -3.71 -14.85 3.13
N VAL A 575 -2.89 -13.95 2.58
CA VAL A 575 -1.91 -14.25 1.52
C VAL A 575 -0.50 -14.23 2.08
N THR A 576 -0.22 -13.32 3.01
CA THR A 576 1.02 -13.33 3.80
C THR A 576 1.04 -14.53 4.73
N LEU A 577 2.08 -15.37 4.62
CA LEU A 577 2.21 -16.64 5.35
C LEU A 577 3.39 -16.61 6.33
N VAL A 578 3.41 -15.65 7.24
CA VAL A 578 4.48 -15.52 8.25
C VAL A 578 3.88 -15.71 9.65
N PRO A 579 4.40 -16.62 10.50
CA PRO A 579 3.82 -16.84 11.82
C PRO A 579 3.78 -15.56 12.67
N PHE A 580 2.67 -15.35 13.38
CA PHE A 580 2.66 -14.49 14.58
C PHE A 580 3.46 -15.19 15.70
N GLN A 581 4.32 -14.46 16.41
CA GLN A 581 5.26 -15.10 17.33
C GLN A 581 4.54 -15.72 18.53
N ARG A 582 4.63 -17.05 18.65
CA ARG A 582 3.83 -17.84 19.58
C ARG A 582 4.05 -17.44 21.04
N LYS A 583 5.30 -17.27 21.46
CA LYS A 583 5.67 -16.91 22.85
C LYS A 583 5.23 -15.50 23.25
N PHE A 584 4.95 -14.63 22.29
CA PHE A 584 4.53 -13.25 22.57
C PHE A 584 3.03 -13.12 22.78
N ILE A 585 2.28 -14.19 22.51
CA ILE A 585 0.81 -14.23 22.61
C ILE A 585 0.42 -14.69 24.01
N ASN A 586 -0.39 -13.89 24.69
CA ASN A 586 -1.12 -14.30 25.88
C ASN A 586 -2.43 -15.00 25.47
N SER A 587 -2.40 -16.33 25.35
CA SER A 587 -3.54 -17.13 24.88
C SER A 587 -4.80 -16.97 25.73
N ASP A 588 -4.66 -16.64 27.01
CA ASP A 588 -5.79 -16.46 27.93
C ASP A 588 -6.68 -15.25 27.56
N MET A 589 -6.15 -14.33 26.75
CA MET A 589 -6.91 -13.19 26.22
C MET A 589 -7.70 -13.52 24.96
N LEU A 590 -7.44 -14.67 24.32
CA LEU A 590 -8.06 -15.06 23.06
C LEU A 590 -9.31 -15.92 23.30
N THR A 591 -10.34 -15.70 22.51
CA THR A 591 -11.51 -16.60 22.48
C THR A 591 -11.15 -17.90 21.76
N THR A 592 -11.96 -18.94 21.95
CA THR A 592 -11.77 -20.21 21.23
C THR A 592 -11.82 -20.01 19.70
N ASP A 593 -12.69 -19.13 19.19
CA ASP A 593 -12.77 -18.86 17.76
C ASP A 593 -11.53 -18.12 17.24
N GLU A 594 -10.98 -17.20 18.02
CA GLU A 594 -9.73 -16.51 17.68
C GLU A 594 -8.52 -17.46 17.71
N LEU A 595 -8.47 -18.38 18.69
CA LEU A 595 -7.46 -19.44 18.75
C LEU A 595 -7.57 -20.40 17.56
N ASN A 596 -8.79 -20.83 17.23
CA ASN A 596 -9.04 -21.66 16.05
C ASN A 596 -8.60 -20.96 14.75
N TRP A 597 -8.88 -19.67 14.59
CA TRP A 597 -8.41 -18.92 13.43
C TRP A 597 -6.87 -18.88 13.37
N LEU A 598 -6.22 -18.62 14.51
CA LEU A 598 -4.77 -18.55 14.61
C LEU A 598 -4.10 -19.90 14.32
N ASP A 599 -4.60 -20.98 14.91
CA ASP A 599 -4.11 -22.34 14.69
C ASP A 599 -4.31 -22.78 13.23
N ASN A 600 -5.45 -22.42 12.61
CA ASN A 600 -5.66 -22.69 11.18
C ASN A 600 -4.71 -21.90 10.29
N TYR A 601 -4.48 -20.62 10.59
CA TYR A 601 -3.51 -19.79 9.89
C TYR A 601 -2.09 -20.39 9.98
N HIS A 602 -1.68 -20.77 11.19
CA HIS A 602 -0.40 -21.43 11.45
C HIS A 602 -0.28 -22.81 10.78
N LYS A 603 -1.37 -23.59 10.73
CA LYS A 603 -1.43 -24.86 9.99
C LYS A 603 -1.19 -24.61 8.50
N THR A 604 -1.86 -23.62 7.89
CA THR A 604 -1.65 -23.27 6.47
C THR A 604 -0.20 -22.86 6.21
N ILE A 605 0.41 -22.04 7.08
CA ILE A 605 1.82 -21.68 6.97
C ILE A 605 2.71 -22.93 6.96
N ARG A 606 2.50 -23.84 7.92
CA ARG A 606 3.27 -25.08 8.02
C ARG A 606 3.14 -25.92 6.75
N GLN A 607 1.92 -26.08 6.24
CA GLN A 607 1.67 -26.89 5.05
C GLN A 607 2.31 -26.28 3.80
N VAL A 608 2.15 -24.97 3.59
CA VAL A 608 2.61 -24.31 2.36
C VAL A 608 4.13 -24.06 2.39
N LEU A 609 4.63 -23.44 3.46
CA LEU A 609 6.04 -23.03 3.54
C LEU A 609 6.97 -24.22 3.72
N CYS A 610 6.63 -25.18 4.59
CA CYS A 610 7.50 -26.35 4.76
C CYS A 610 7.54 -27.17 3.46
N ASN A 611 6.42 -27.36 2.77
CA ASN A 611 6.42 -28.06 1.48
C ASN A 611 7.32 -27.34 0.45
N ARG A 612 7.26 -26.00 0.39
CA ARG A 612 8.16 -25.21 -0.47
C ARG A 612 9.64 -25.39 -0.10
N ILE A 613 9.99 -25.51 1.19
CA ILE A 613 11.37 -25.81 1.62
C ILE A 613 11.83 -27.19 1.10
N TYR A 614 10.98 -28.22 1.16
CA TYR A 614 11.34 -29.56 0.67
C TYR A 614 11.36 -29.68 -0.86
N GLN A 615 10.55 -28.88 -1.56
CA GLN A 615 10.62 -28.76 -3.02
C GLN A 615 11.99 -28.25 -3.50
N GLU A 616 12.69 -27.41 -2.73
CA GLU A 616 14.07 -26.96 -3.07
C GLU A 616 15.09 -28.12 -3.13
N VAL A 617 14.78 -29.26 -2.50
CA VAL A 617 15.61 -30.48 -2.51
C VAL A 617 14.93 -31.65 -3.23
N ASN A 618 13.92 -31.38 -4.06
CA ASN A 618 13.14 -32.37 -4.84
C ASN A 618 12.46 -33.44 -3.98
N ILE A 619 11.98 -33.07 -2.78
CA ILE A 619 11.15 -33.94 -1.93
C ILE A 619 9.72 -33.41 -1.96
N GLU A 620 8.80 -34.22 -2.46
CA GLU A 620 7.36 -33.95 -2.30
C GLU A 620 6.89 -34.55 -0.98
N LEU A 621 6.39 -33.70 -0.09
CA LEU A 621 5.74 -34.16 1.13
C LEU A 621 4.29 -34.54 0.79
N SER A 622 3.90 -35.79 1.06
CA SER A 622 2.49 -36.20 1.10
C SER A 622 1.87 -35.74 2.41
N ILE A 623 1.61 -34.44 2.53
CA ILE A 623 1.02 -33.83 3.71
C ILE A 623 -0.46 -34.22 3.75
N ASN A 624 -0.86 -35.02 4.73
CA ASN A 624 -2.26 -35.37 4.99
C ASN A 624 -2.75 -34.51 6.17
N ASP A 625 -4.06 -34.31 6.32
CA ASP A 625 -4.65 -33.40 7.33
C ASP A 625 -4.41 -33.73 8.83
N GLY A 626 -3.49 -34.65 9.18
CA GLY A 626 -3.24 -35.17 10.53
C GLY A 626 -1.91 -34.77 11.19
N ASN A 627 -1.71 -35.21 12.43
CA ASN A 627 -0.53 -34.91 13.26
C ASN A 627 0.80 -35.54 12.78
N ASP A 628 0.77 -36.41 11.76
CA ASP A 628 1.96 -37.13 11.25
C ASP A 628 2.91 -36.21 10.42
N ASP A 629 2.46 -35.00 10.07
CA ASP A 629 3.19 -34.09 9.19
C ASP A 629 4.54 -33.61 9.77
N GLN A 630 4.58 -33.32 11.07
CA GLN A 630 5.82 -32.85 11.72
C GLN A 630 6.89 -33.94 11.79
N GLU A 631 6.50 -35.20 12.02
CA GLU A 631 7.42 -36.33 12.09
C GLU A 631 8.03 -36.64 10.71
N ILE A 632 7.21 -36.56 9.65
CA ILE A 632 7.68 -36.69 8.26
C ILE A 632 8.67 -35.57 7.91
N MET A 633 8.41 -34.33 8.31
CA MET A 633 9.33 -33.22 8.10
C MET A 633 10.65 -33.47 8.84
N LEU A 634 10.60 -33.72 10.15
CA LEU A 634 11.80 -33.90 10.97
C LEU A 634 12.67 -35.08 10.51
N SER A 635 12.08 -36.18 10.05
CA SER A 635 12.83 -37.34 9.53
C SER A 635 13.61 -37.04 8.25
N ASN A 636 13.12 -36.15 7.39
CA ASN A 636 13.79 -35.72 6.14
C ASN A 636 14.73 -34.52 6.33
N MET A 637 14.80 -33.95 7.53
CA MET A 637 15.53 -32.71 7.80
C MET A 637 17.02 -32.80 7.45
N SER A 638 17.64 -33.99 7.54
CA SER A 638 19.07 -34.19 7.25
C SER A 638 19.50 -33.72 5.86
N MET A 639 18.58 -33.76 4.88
CA MET A 639 18.80 -33.37 3.47
C MET A 639 18.88 -31.85 3.24
N LEU A 640 18.42 -31.04 4.21
CA LEU A 640 18.36 -29.59 4.09
C LEU A 640 19.70 -28.92 4.45
N SER A 641 19.96 -27.73 3.88
CA SER A 641 21.06 -26.86 4.31
C SER A 641 20.87 -26.42 5.77
N SER A 642 21.95 -25.99 6.44
CA SER A 642 21.86 -25.50 7.82
C SER A 642 20.89 -24.31 7.97
N SER A 643 20.85 -23.39 6.99
CA SER A 643 19.89 -22.28 6.98
C SER A 643 18.45 -22.75 6.87
N ARG A 644 18.15 -23.69 5.95
CA ARG A 644 16.81 -24.25 5.79
C ARG A 644 16.36 -25.09 6.97
N LYS A 645 17.28 -25.81 7.62
CA LYS A 645 17.01 -26.51 8.90
C LYS A 645 16.55 -25.53 9.97
N ARG A 646 17.30 -24.44 10.16
CA ARG A 646 16.96 -23.38 11.13
C ARG A 646 15.60 -22.74 10.83
N CYS A 647 15.38 -22.34 9.58
CA CYS A 647 14.10 -21.74 9.15
C CYS A 647 12.92 -22.72 9.37
N LEU A 648 13.06 -23.99 8.97
CA LEU A 648 12.06 -25.02 9.19
C LEU A 648 11.75 -25.20 10.69
N GLN A 649 12.78 -25.38 11.52
CA GLN A 649 12.60 -25.54 12.97
C GLN A 649 11.91 -24.34 13.60
N TRP A 650 12.28 -23.13 13.18
CA TRP A 650 11.63 -21.91 13.63
C TRP A 650 10.15 -21.89 13.26
N ILE A 651 9.80 -22.13 11.98
CA ILE A 651 8.39 -22.21 11.53
C ILE A 651 7.62 -23.25 12.34
N LEU A 652 8.18 -24.44 12.56
CA LEU A 652 7.52 -25.49 13.34
C LEU A 652 7.26 -25.03 14.78
N SER A 653 8.24 -24.40 15.44
CA SER A 653 8.09 -23.89 16.82
C SER A 653 7.06 -22.76 16.94
N GLN A 654 6.95 -21.89 15.92
CA GLN A 654 5.99 -20.79 15.94
C GLN A 654 4.57 -21.24 15.62
N THR A 655 4.39 -22.40 14.98
CA THR A 655 3.10 -22.87 14.48
C THR A 655 2.49 -23.99 15.30
N GLU A 656 3.05 -24.33 16.48
CA GLU A 656 2.44 -25.31 17.39
C GLU A 656 1.07 -24.86 17.89
N SER A 657 0.11 -25.79 17.90
CA SER A 657 -1.28 -25.55 18.33
C SER A 657 -1.33 -24.90 19.71
N PHE A 658 -2.26 -23.95 19.89
CA PHE A 658 -2.63 -23.46 21.22
C PHE A 658 -3.69 -24.34 21.90
N LEU A 659 -4.48 -25.06 21.09
CA LEU A 659 -5.56 -25.94 21.52
C LEU A 659 -5.14 -27.41 21.68
#